data_AF-A0A3B8QTB2-F1
#
_entry.id   AF-A0A3B8QTB2-F1
#
_cell.length_a   1.000
_cell.length_b   1.000
_cell.length_c   1.000
_cell.angle_alpha   90.00
_cell.angle_beta   90.00
_cell.angle_gamma   90.00
#
_symmetry.space_group_name_H-M   'P 1'
#
loop_
_entity.id
_entity.type
_entity.pdbx_description
1 polymer ?
#
loop_
_entity_poly.entity_id
_entity_poly.type
_entity_poly.pdbx_seq_one_letter_code
_entity_poly.pdbx_strand_id
1 'polypeptide(L)'
;MKKMTWVGLSLMLAGSLFAQSTSALKWRSIGPAVTSGRIADMAVDPTNPDRWVIATASGGVWLTDNHGLSFEPVFDGEGSYSIGCVTLDPSNPNTVWVGSGENNNQRSVAYGDGVYRSQDGGHSWTNMGLKNSEHIGMIAVHPSNSNVVWVAAYSPVWSAGGDRGIYKTTDGGQNWRRVLHVSDHTGFNEVHVDPRNSKVLYATAHQRRRHVWTYISGGPESGLYKSEDGGETWNELKNGLPSGDKGRFALAISPVNPDVIYCMVEGHGLYKSSDRGASFSKQSDHATSGNYYVELFASPHDVDIVYSMDTYAQWSEDGGKTFKGLGERGKHVDNHVAWIDPTNPKHLILGCDGGLYETWDHASSWHFKSNLPVTQFYRVAVDQATPFYNVYGGTQDNFSLGGPSRTINDRGIVNSDWYVTQTGDGFESQVDPINPNIVYAQAQYGWLQRYDRQSGEGVPIKPIEGPGEKAYRWNWDAPLLISPHDNKTLYFAANMLFKSTDRGNNWTAISGDLTRQIDRNALPVMGKVWSMDAIAKNQSTTIYGNIVALNESPVAKGLLYIGTDDGLVQISENDGREWRKVEKFPGVPANTYVNDLKASLHDANVVYAAFNNHKNGDFKPYVLVSKNKGKTWEIITGDLPERGSVYSIAQDHIDPNLLFAGTEFGIYYSTTGGTTWKKLGSGLPTVAVRDIEVQRRENDLVVATFGRGFYVLDDYSALREFSQKVTDKNAHIFDVKPGLLYHEASPIGYGPPGFMGAEYFMASNPDVGVTLTYHIKEAPKTLKAKRQAEEKKNPDAIKYPSAAEIRAEDQEVEPYLMVVIRDASGTPLRRLVRSYSSGIARFTWDGKVARQDAPKRAAHFVAPGTYSAQLVGFANGQFDTLTSPKSFEVKHLNNLTLPTTNGELLAFQQRVNQVSRRFDRFEMTYRETVSLAKDLYEALKYSPAANPADVQSVLVVQTALNAMDIVLNGDASLSKREFETLPGLADRLSTATWGSYGMRSEVTGTMKAQLNMVEAELPKLEKELEALQATLKALETKSIKDGAPYVRGGLDKPLP
;
A
#
# COMPACT_ATOMS: atom_id res chain seq x y z
N MET A 1 -63.41 -9.65 13.01
CA MET A 1 -63.10 -9.28 14.42
C MET A 1 -61.90 -10.12 14.84
N LYS A 2 -60.69 -9.64 15.15
CA LYS A 2 -60.15 -8.43 15.79
C LYS A 2 -58.75 -8.20 15.15
N LYS A 3 -58.43 -7.10 14.44
CA LYS A 3 -57.95 -5.76 14.86
C LYS A 3 -57.13 -5.68 16.16
N MET A 4 -56.05 -4.89 16.11
CA MET A 4 -55.00 -4.54 17.11
C MET A 4 -53.77 -5.46 17.01
N THR A 5 -52.55 -5.03 16.65
CA THR A 5 -51.84 -3.74 16.81
C THR A 5 -50.76 -3.59 15.72
N TRP A 6 -50.85 -2.55 14.89
CA TRP A 6 -49.77 -2.05 14.01
C TRP A 6 -49.57 -0.57 14.34
N VAL A 7 -48.85 -0.29 15.42
CA VAL A 7 -48.25 1.03 15.69
C VAL A 7 -46.96 0.74 16.45
N GLY A 8 -45.84 0.73 15.73
CA GLY A 8 -44.54 0.41 16.31
C GLY A 8 -43.49 -0.01 15.29
N LEU A 9 -43.54 0.52 14.05
CA LEU A 9 -42.50 0.28 13.05
C LEU A 9 -42.39 1.49 12.11
N SER A 10 -42.13 2.68 12.67
CA SER A 10 -41.89 3.89 11.86
C SER A 10 -40.83 4.82 12.45
N LEU A 11 -40.02 4.34 13.41
CA LEU A 11 -38.94 5.13 14.03
C LEU A 11 -37.55 4.45 14.00
N MET A 12 -37.38 3.40 13.20
CA MET A 12 -36.08 2.74 12.96
C MET A 12 -35.60 2.84 11.49
N LEU A 13 -36.11 3.81 10.71
CA LEU A 13 -35.70 4.02 9.31
C LEU A 13 -34.97 5.33 9.05
N ALA A 14 -34.59 6.07 10.09
CA ALA A 14 -33.87 7.36 9.95
C ALA A 14 -32.35 7.29 10.24
N GLY A 15 -31.79 6.10 10.47
CA GLY A 15 -30.36 5.92 10.83
C GLY A 15 -29.44 5.42 9.72
N SER A 16 -29.97 5.02 8.55
CA SER A 16 -29.21 4.21 7.56
C SER A 16 -28.88 4.92 6.24
N LEU A 17 -28.97 6.26 6.17
CA LEU A 17 -28.89 6.98 4.89
C LEU A 17 -27.53 7.61 4.53
N PHE A 18 -26.49 7.48 5.36
CA PHE A 18 -25.20 8.16 5.09
C PHE A 18 -24.03 7.21 4.96
N ALA A 19 -23.94 6.56 3.80
CA ALA A 19 -22.71 5.99 3.30
C ALA A 19 -22.31 6.75 2.03
N GLN A 20 -21.72 7.92 2.21
CA GLN A 20 -21.02 8.58 1.12
C GLN A 20 -19.57 8.10 1.11
N SER A 21 -19.09 7.71 -0.08
CA SER A 21 -17.75 7.13 -0.26
C SER A 21 -16.65 8.10 0.20
N THR A 22 -15.74 7.62 1.04
CA THR A 22 -14.50 8.33 1.41
C THR A 22 -13.35 8.02 0.46
N SER A 23 -13.60 7.44 -0.72
CA SER A 23 -12.57 7.02 -1.68
C SER A 23 -11.61 8.12 -2.14
N ALA A 24 -11.97 9.40 -2.01
CA ALA A 24 -11.08 10.53 -2.26
C ALA A 24 -9.93 10.67 -1.24
N LEU A 25 -10.10 10.10 -0.05
CA LEU A 25 -9.04 9.92 0.95
C LEU A 25 -8.22 8.69 0.56
N LYS A 26 -7.09 8.90 -0.13
CA LYS A 26 -6.25 7.82 -0.65
C LYS A 26 -5.10 7.52 0.30
N TRP A 27 -4.96 6.25 0.65
CA TRP A 27 -3.78 5.73 1.34
C TRP A 27 -2.60 5.70 0.37
N ARG A 28 -1.42 6.08 0.88
CA ARG A 28 -0.16 6.08 0.15
C ARG A 28 0.80 5.12 0.83
N SER A 29 1.27 4.10 0.12
CA SER A 29 2.34 3.25 0.62
C SER A 29 3.64 4.06 0.71
N ILE A 30 4.40 3.86 1.77
CA ILE A 30 5.75 4.40 1.93
C ILE A 30 6.82 3.31 1.91
N GLY A 31 6.44 2.06 1.62
CA GLY A 31 7.32 0.89 1.73
C GLY A 31 7.65 0.52 3.18
N PRO A 32 8.87 0.06 3.47
CA PRO A 32 9.98 -0.23 2.55
C PRO A 32 9.83 -1.55 1.79
N ALA A 33 10.70 -1.77 0.79
CA ALA A 33 10.98 -3.09 0.21
C ALA A 33 12.36 -3.65 0.61
N VAL A 34 13.14 -2.91 1.41
CA VAL A 34 14.55 -3.18 1.74
C VAL A 34 14.79 -4.55 2.39
N THR A 35 13.83 -5.08 3.14
CA THR A 35 13.87 -6.43 3.74
C THR A 35 12.85 -7.38 3.12
N SER A 36 11.94 -6.89 2.28
CA SER A 36 10.77 -7.63 1.81
C SER A 36 10.03 -8.33 2.97
N GLY A 37 9.46 -9.51 2.75
CA GLY A 37 8.78 -10.33 3.76
C GLY A 37 8.55 -11.76 3.28
N ARG A 38 7.84 -12.57 4.09
CA ARG A 38 7.72 -14.02 3.87
C ARG A 38 7.03 -14.41 2.56
N ILE A 39 7.75 -15.20 1.78
CA ILE A 39 7.25 -15.94 0.60
C ILE A 39 6.84 -17.34 1.06
N ALA A 40 5.56 -17.67 0.92
CA ALA A 40 5.03 -18.97 1.32
C ALA A 40 5.20 -20.02 0.21
N ASP A 41 4.95 -19.62 -1.04
CA ASP A 41 5.00 -20.53 -2.19
C ASP A 41 5.24 -19.74 -3.49
N MET A 42 5.65 -20.42 -4.56
CA MET A 42 5.83 -19.83 -5.88
C MET A 42 5.60 -20.86 -6.99
N ALA A 43 5.17 -20.39 -8.15
CA ALA A 43 5.12 -21.20 -9.37
C ALA A 43 5.73 -20.46 -10.55
N VAL A 44 6.68 -21.11 -11.23
CA VAL A 44 7.30 -20.63 -12.47
C VAL A 44 6.65 -21.34 -13.64
N ASP A 45 6.27 -20.61 -14.68
CA ASP A 45 5.63 -21.18 -15.86
C ASP A 45 6.64 -22.06 -16.63
N PRO A 46 6.38 -23.38 -16.80
CA PRO A 46 7.31 -24.30 -17.43
C PRO A 46 7.48 -24.04 -18.93
N THR A 47 6.58 -23.28 -19.54
CA THR A 47 6.62 -22.92 -20.97
C THR A 47 7.15 -21.50 -21.20
N ASN A 48 7.21 -20.68 -20.15
CA ASN A 48 7.73 -19.32 -20.17
C ASN A 48 8.42 -18.96 -18.84
N PRO A 49 9.72 -19.28 -18.67
CA PRO A 49 10.45 -19.05 -17.41
C PRO A 49 10.54 -17.58 -16.97
N ASP A 50 10.16 -16.62 -17.79
CA ASP A 50 10.05 -15.19 -17.44
C ASP A 50 8.87 -14.94 -16.49
N ARG A 51 7.86 -15.82 -16.49
CA ARG A 51 6.59 -15.66 -15.78
C ARG A 51 6.54 -16.43 -14.46
N TRP A 52 6.43 -15.70 -13.35
CA TRP A 52 6.33 -16.28 -12.00
C TRP A 52 5.09 -15.77 -11.27
N VAL A 53 4.38 -16.67 -10.58
CA VAL A 53 3.31 -16.32 -9.65
C VAL A 53 3.80 -16.57 -8.23
N ILE A 54 3.81 -15.54 -7.40
CA ILE A 54 4.38 -15.54 -6.06
C ILE A 54 3.26 -15.45 -5.02
N ALA A 55 3.20 -16.42 -4.12
CA ALA A 55 2.30 -16.44 -2.98
C ALA A 55 3.03 -15.96 -1.73
N THR A 56 2.56 -14.86 -1.16
CA THR A 56 3.13 -14.31 0.07
C THR A 56 2.28 -14.69 1.27
N ALA A 57 2.90 -14.91 2.43
CA ALA A 57 2.18 -15.35 3.62
C ALA A 57 1.12 -14.34 4.10
N SER A 58 1.32 -13.04 3.84
CA SER A 58 0.42 -11.97 4.28
C SER A 58 0.38 -10.72 3.37
N GLY A 59 0.79 -10.81 2.11
CA GLY A 59 0.86 -9.69 1.17
C GLY A 59 0.16 -9.93 -0.17
N GLY A 60 -0.73 -10.93 -0.25
CA GLY A 60 -1.44 -11.33 -1.46
C GLY A 60 -0.59 -12.14 -2.47
N VAL A 61 -1.04 -12.13 -3.73
CA VAL A 61 -0.39 -12.80 -4.85
C VAL A 61 0.23 -11.76 -5.78
N TRP A 62 1.44 -12.03 -6.25
CA TRP A 62 2.20 -11.16 -7.14
C TRP A 62 2.59 -11.88 -8.41
N LEU A 63 2.65 -11.15 -9.52
CA LEU A 63 3.05 -11.63 -10.83
C LEU A 63 4.32 -10.90 -11.28
N THR A 64 5.20 -11.62 -11.96
CA THR A 64 6.23 -11.04 -12.83
C THR A 64 6.20 -11.77 -14.16
N ASP A 65 6.43 -11.04 -15.26
CA ASP A 65 6.56 -11.59 -16.63
C ASP A 65 7.93 -11.22 -17.24
N ASN A 66 8.92 -10.91 -16.39
CA ASN A 66 10.24 -10.47 -16.81
C ASN A 66 11.36 -10.91 -15.84
N HIS A 67 11.28 -12.15 -15.35
CA HIS A 67 12.27 -12.75 -14.44
C HIS A 67 12.46 -11.97 -13.12
N GLY A 68 11.38 -11.44 -12.57
CA GLY A 68 11.43 -10.71 -11.31
C GLY A 68 12.12 -9.35 -11.40
N LEU A 69 12.32 -8.79 -12.60
CA LEU A 69 12.79 -7.41 -12.74
C LEU A 69 11.74 -6.42 -12.17
N SER A 70 10.45 -6.74 -12.31
CA SER A 70 9.34 -6.01 -11.68
C SER A 70 8.22 -6.95 -11.26
N PHE A 71 7.49 -6.58 -10.19
CA PHE A 71 6.35 -7.34 -9.67
C PHE A 71 5.07 -6.49 -9.66
N GLU A 72 3.95 -7.11 -10.03
CA GLU A 72 2.61 -6.52 -9.98
C GLU A 72 1.75 -7.26 -8.94
N PRO A 73 1.07 -6.56 -8.02
CA PRO A 73 0.12 -7.20 -7.12
C PRO A 73 -1.18 -7.50 -7.87
N VAL A 74 -1.61 -8.77 -7.87
CA VAL A 74 -2.77 -9.23 -8.66
C VAL A 74 -3.92 -9.75 -7.79
N PHE A 75 -3.85 -9.56 -6.46
CA PHE A 75 -4.81 -10.09 -5.48
C PHE A 75 -5.31 -9.03 -4.47
N ASP A 76 -4.97 -7.75 -4.67
CA ASP A 76 -5.19 -6.68 -3.69
C ASP A 76 -6.69 -6.41 -3.37
N GLY A 77 -7.61 -6.83 -4.26
CA GLY A 77 -9.05 -6.65 -4.13
C GLY A 77 -9.84 -7.86 -3.64
N GLU A 78 -9.18 -9.01 -3.45
CA GLU A 78 -9.85 -10.27 -3.10
C GLU A 78 -10.14 -10.39 -1.59
N GLY A 79 -10.87 -11.43 -1.19
CA GLY A 79 -11.37 -11.64 0.17
C GLY A 79 -10.30 -11.99 1.22
N SER A 80 -9.11 -12.40 0.78
CA SER A 80 -7.98 -12.76 1.64
C SER A 80 -6.69 -12.12 1.14
N TYR A 81 -5.76 -11.87 2.05
CA TYR A 81 -4.38 -11.43 1.76
C TYR A 81 -3.33 -12.46 2.20
N SER A 82 -3.74 -13.42 3.02
CA SER A 82 -2.89 -14.53 3.44
C SER A 82 -3.02 -15.65 2.43
N ILE A 83 -1.89 -16.13 1.92
CA ILE A 83 -1.83 -17.15 0.87
C ILE A 83 -0.96 -18.31 1.37
N GLY A 84 -1.45 -19.54 1.20
CA GLY A 84 -0.77 -20.77 1.62
C GLY A 84 -0.09 -21.51 0.47
N CYS A 85 -0.69 -21.51 -0.72
CA CYS A 85 -0.10 -22.15 -1.90
C CYS A 85 -0.59 -21.55 -3.21
N VAL A 86 0.17 -21.77 -4.27
CA VAL A 86 -0.15 -21.41 -5.64
C VAL A 86 0.20 -22.57 -6.59
N THR A 87 -0.63 -22.81 -7.60
CA THR A 87 -0.40 -23.89 -8.57
C THR A 87 -0.86 -23.47 -9.95
N LEU A 88 0.00 -23.68 -10.95
CA LEU A 88 -0.34 -23.54 -12.35
C LEU A 88 -0.97 -24.84 -12.85
N ASP A 89 -2.01 -24.73 -13.68
CA ASP A 89 -2.54 -25.89 -14.40
C ASP A 89 -1.50 -26.42 -15.40
N PRO A 90 -1.05 -27.68 -15.29
CA PRO A 90 -0.01 -28.25 -16.16
C PRO A 90 -0.37 -28.26 -17.65
N SER A 91 -1.67 -28.28 -17.96
CA SER A 91 -2.17 -28.30 -19.34
C SER A 91 -2.50 -26.91 -19.90
N ASN A 92 -2.60 -25.91 -19.03
CA ASN A 92 -2.88 -24.52 -19.40
C ASN A 92 -2.38 -23.54 -18.32
N PRO A 93 -1.11 -23.07 -18.39
CA PRO A 93 -0.54 -22.18 -17.38
C PRO A 93 -1.25 -20.82 -17.18
N ASN A 94 -2.19 -20.44 -18.05
CA ASN A 94 -3.07 -19.28 -17.82
C ASN A 94 -4.15 -19.55 -16.76
N THR A 95 -4.42 -20.81 -16.45
CA THR A 95 -5.25 -21.18 -15.29
C THR A 95 -4.37 -21.30 -14.06
N VAL A 96 -4.61 -20.41 -13.10
CA VAL A 96 -3.87 -20.34 -11.83
C VAL A 96 -4.83 -20.66 -10.69
N TRP A 97 -4.41 -21.54 -9.79
CA TRP A 97 -5.12 -21.87 -8.57
C TRP A 97 -4.36 -21.32 -7.36
N VAL A 98 -5.09 -20.73 -6.42
CA VAL A 98 -4.55 -20.15 -5.20
C VAL A 98 -5.30 -20.68 -4.00
N GLY A 99 -4.57 -21.22 -3.03
CA GLY A 99 -5.09 -21.59 -1.73
C GLY A 99 -4.86 -20.46 -0.73
N SER A 100 -5.94 -19.85 -0.22
CA SER A 100 -5.81 -18.79 0.78
C SER A 100 -5.57 -19.35 2.20
N GLY A 101 -4.95 -18.53 3.04
CA GLY A 101 -4.50 -18.83 4.39
C GLY A 101 -3.16 -19.55 4.41
N GLU A 102 -2.15 -18.90 5.00
CA GLU A 102 -0.81 -19.45 5.16
C GLU A 102 -0.88 -20.85 5.81
N ASN A 103 -0.21 -21.83 5.22
CA ASN A 103 -0.26 -23.23 5.66
C ASN A 103 0.74 -23.54 6.79
N ASN A 104 1.56 -22.57 7.20
CA ASN A 104 2.40 -22.67 8.40
C ASN A 104 1.57 -22.62 9.69
N ASN A 105 2.13 -23.10 10.80
CA ASN A 105 1.40 -23.24 12.07
C ASN A 105 1.72 -22.11 13.05
N GLN A 106 2.23 -20.97 12.55
CA GLN A 106 2.87 -19.92 13.35
C GLN A 106 1.91 -19.14 14.29
N ARG A 107 2.49 -18.40 15.25
CA ARG A 107 1.72 -17.66 16.27
C ARG A 107 0.97 -16.43 15.76
N SER A 108 1.41 -15.88 14.64
CA SER A 108 0.88 -14.69 13.95
C SER A 108 0.14 -15.03 12.65
N VAL A 109 -0.09 -16.32 12.39
CA VAL A 109 -0.69 -16.83 11.14
C VAL A 109 -2.03 -16.17 10.88
N ALA A 110 -2.20 -15.63 9.68
CA ALA A 110 -3.46 -15.10 9.19
C ALA A 110 -4.29 -16.22 8.53
N TYR A 111 -5.59 -16.00 8.41
CA TYR A 111 -6.53 -16.99 7.88
C TYR A 111 -7.12 -16.53 6.54
N GLY A 112 -7.38 -17.49 5.67
CA GLY A 112 -8.02 -17.29 4.37
C GLY A 112 -9.51 -17.58 4.37
N ASP A 113 -10.06 -17.61 3.16
CA ASP A 113 -11.47 -17.85 2.87
C ASP A 113 -11.67 -18.82 1.69
N GLY A 114 -10.74 -19.76 1.52
CA GLY A 114 -10.87 -20.90 0.62
C GLY A 114 -9.94 -20.87 -0.60
N VAL A 115 -10.42 -21.44 -1.70
CA VAL A 115 -9.66 -21.64 -2.95
C VAL A 115 -10.10 -20.62 -3.99
N TYR A 116 -9.16 -20.06 -4.73
CA TYR A 116 -9.38 -19.14 -5.85
C TYR A 116 -8.86 -19.73 -7.14
N ARG A 117 -9.51 -19.34 -8.25
CA ARG A 117 -9.10 -19.67 -9.61
C ARG A 117 -9.07 -18.42 -10.47
N SER A 118 -7.98 -18.25 -11.22
CA SER A 118 -7.88 -17.35 -12.36
C SER A 118 -7.85 -18.16 -13.65
N GLN A 119 -8.37 -17.60 -14.74
CA GLN A 119 -8.32 -18.18 -16.10
C GLN A 119 -7.57 -17.29 -17.10
N ASP A 120 -7.10 -16.13 -16.65
CA ASP A 120 -6.47 -15.08 -17.44
C ASP A 120 -5.06 -14.77 -16.93
N GLY A 121 -4.38 -15.78 -16.39
CA GLY A 121 -2.98 -15.67 -15.97
C GLY A 121 -2.75 -14.98 -14.63
N GLY A 122 -3.81 -14.71 -13.86
CA GLY A 122 -3.76 -14.09 -12.53
C GLY A 122 -4.43 -12.71 -12.47
N HIS A 123 -4.92 -12.16 -13.58
CA HIS A 123 -5.48 -10.79 -13.62
C HIS A 123 -6.90 -10.68 -13.03
N SER A 124 -7.67 -11.77 -13.03
CA SER A 124 -8.96 -11.85 -12.34
C SER A 124 -9.16 -13.18 -11.65
N TRP A 125 -9.90 -13.17 -10.53
CA TRP A 125 -10.08 -14.32 -9.66
C TRP A 125 -11.54 -14.62 -9.38
N THR A 126 -11.84 -15.90 -9.16
CA THR A 126 -13.12 -16.36 -8.64
C THR A 126 -12.86 -17.24 -7.41
N ASN A 127 -13.50 -16.93 -6.28
CA ASN A 127 -13.49 -17.81 -5.11
C ASN A 127 -14.35 -19.06 -5.41
N MET A 128 -13.70 -20.22 -5.41
CA MET A 128 -14.25 -21.53 -5.78
C MET A 128 -14.78 -22.32 -4.56
N GLY A 129 -14.82 -21.73 -3.36
CA GLY A 129 -15.36 -22.39 -2.16
C GLY A 129 -14.29 -22.92 -1.20
N LEU A 130 -14.68 -23.86 -0.34
CA LEU A 130 -13.91 -24.29 0.85
C LEU A 130 -13.65 -23.13 1.84
N LYS A 131 -14.65 -22.27 2.02
CA LYS A 131 -14.52 -21.00 2.77
C LYS A 131 -14.21 -21.16 4.25
N ASN A 132 -14.47 -22.34 4.83
CA ASN A 132 -14.19 -22.65 6.22
C ASN A 132 -12.90 -23.45 6.37
N SER A 133 -12.07 -23.57 5.33
CA SER A 133 -10.75 -24.18 5.44
C SER A 133 -9.81 -23.31 6.27
N GLU A 134 -9.90 -21.97 6.20
CA GLU A 134 -8.95 -21.02 6.80
C GLU A 134 -7.50 -21.14 6.33
N HIS A 135 -7.01 -22.34 5.97
CA HIS A 135 -5.68 -22.66 5.52
C HIS A 135 -5.78 -23.79 4.48
N ILE A 136 -5.26 -23.52 3.28
CA ILE A 136 -5.12 -24.53 2.22
C ILE A 136 -3.65 -24.93 2.16
N GLY A 137 -3.37 -26.22 2.30
CA GLY A 137 -2.02 -26.75 2.30
C GLY A 137 -1.40 -26.82 0.91
N MET A 138 -2.12 -27.46 -0.02
CA MET A 138 -1.67 -27.72 -1.39
C MET A 138 -2.86 -27.92 -2.33
N ILE A 139 -2.69 -27.56 -3.60
CA ILE A 139 -3.64 -27.83 -4.69
C ILE A 139 -2.92 -28.67 -5.75
N ALA A 140 -3.56 -29.74 -6.22
CA ALA A 140 -3.04 -30.55 -7.31
C ALA A 140 -4.05 -30.59 -8.46
N VAL A 141 -3.59 -30.23 -9.67
CA VAL A 141 -4.40 -30.26 -10.89
C VAL A 141 -4.06 -31.51 -11.69
N HIS A 142 -5.07 -32.18 -12.23
CA HIS A 142 -4.87 -33.35 -13.07
C HIS A 142 -4.09 -32.97 -14.35
N PRO A 143 -3.02 -33.70 -14.71
CA PRO A 143 -2.03 -33.25 -15.72
C PRO A 143 -2.60 -33.06 -17.14
N SER A 144 -3.70 -33.75 -17.46
CA SER A 144 -4.37 -33.64 -18.78
C SER A 144 -5.85 -33.27 -18.71
N ASN A 145 -6.35 -32.86 -17.54
CA ASN A 145 -7.76 -32.49 -17.39
C ASN A 145 -7.96 -31.41 -16.32
N SER A 146 -7.95 -30.15 -16.75
CA SER A 146 -8.15 -28.96 -15.92
C SER A 146 -9.38 -28.95 -15.01
N ASN A 147 -10.39 -29.79 -15.29
CA ASN A 147 -11.59 -29.86 -14.46
C ASN A 147 -11.44 -30.77 -13.24
N VAL A 148 -10.42 -31.62 -13.21
CA VAL A 148 -10.15 -32.53 -12.09
C VAL A 148 -9.05 -31.93 -11.22
N VAL A 149 -9.42 -31.54 -10.00
CA VAL A 149 -8.51 -30.90 -9.05
C VAL A 149 -8.70 -31.53 -7.68
N TRP A 150 -7.60 -31.72 -6.96
CA TRP A 150 -7.58 -32.13 -5.56
C TRP A 150 -7.03 -31.01 -4.69
N VAL A 151 -7.61 -30.85 -3.50
CA VAL A 151 -7.20 -29.84 -2.53
C VAL A 151 -6.92 -30.50 -1.20
N ALA A 152 -5.70 -30.31 -0.68
CA ALA A 152 -5.35 -30.61 0.70
C ALA A 152 -5.80 -29.45 1.58
N ALA A 153 -6.99 -29.60 2.16
CA ALA A 153 -7.55 -28.58 3.04
C ALA A 153 -7.07 -28.83 4.48
N TYR A 154 -6.13 -27.98 4.90
CA TYR A 154 -5.42 -28.14 6.17
C TYR A 154 -6.26 -27.73 7.37
N SER A 155 -7.21 -26.82 7.16
CA SER A 155 -8.24 -26.46 8.13
C SER A 155 -7.75 -25.64 9.33
N PRO A 156 -8.68 -25.10 10.16
CA PRO A 156 -8.34 -24.18 11.25
C PRO A 156 -7.28 -24.74 12.22
N VAL A 157 -6.25 -23.96 12.50
CA VAL A 157 -5.24 -24.32 13.51
C VAL A 157 -5.72 -24.01 14.93
N TRP A 158 -6.58 -23.00 15.06
CA TRP A 158 -7.06 -22.46 16.34
C TRP A 158 -8.36 -23.12 16.85
N SER A 159 -9.07 -23.87 16.00
CA SER A 159 -10.35 -24.53 16.33
C SER A 159 -10.58 -25.87 15.61
N ALA A 160 -11.50 -26.69 16.11
CA ALA A 160 -11.83 -27.99 15.51
C ALA A 160 -12.74 -27.84 14.28
N GLY A 161 -12.71 -28.83 13.39
CA GLY A 161 -13.58 -28.88 12.22
C GLY A 161 -13.03 -28.04 11.06
N GLY A 162 -13.91 -27.24 10.45
CA GLY A 162 -13.67 -26.53 9.19
C GLY A 162 -13.89 -27.42 7.96
N ASP A 163 -13.52 -26.92 6.79
CA ASP A 163 -13.53 -27.72 5.55
C ASP A 163 -12.31 -28.66 5.52
N ARG A 164 -12.20 -29.56 6.49
CA ARG A 164 -11.00 -30.40 6.74
C ARG A 164 -11.02 -31.68 5.92
N GLY A 165 -9.92 -31.99 5.24
CA GLY A 165 -9.79 -33.23 4.46
C GLY A 165 -9.11 -33.04 3.11
N ILE A 166 -9.11 -34.12 2.30
CA ILE A 166 -8.85 -34.02 0.86
C ILE A 166 -10.18 -33.83 0.15
N TYR A 167 -10.26 -32.80 -0.68
CA TYR A 167 -11.41 -32.53 -1.54
C TYR A 167 -11.05 -32.78 -3.00
N LYS A 168 -12.03 -33.26 -3.76
CA LYS A 168 -11.92 -33.47 -5.20
C LYS A 168 -13.06 -32.73 -5.91
N THR A 169 -12.74 -32.11 -7.02
CA THR A 169 -13.71 -31.61 -8.01
C THR A 169 -13.48 -32.30 -9.35
N THR A 170 -14.53 -32.38 -10.18
CA THR A 170 -14.47 -32.86 -11.57
C THR A 170 -15.12 -31.88 -12.55
N ASP A 171 -15.48 -30.68 -12.07
CA ASP A 171 -16.18 -29.64 -12.83
C ASP A 171 -15.44 -28.28 -12.76
N GLY A 172 -14.13 -28.34 -12.50
CA GLY A 172 -13.28 -27.16 -12.45
C GLY A 172 -13.52 -26.28 -11.23
N GLY A 173 -13.91 -26.89 -10.10
CA GLY A 173 -14.06 -26.26 -8.78
C GLY A 173 -15.45 -25.72 -8.47
N GLN A 174 -16.46 -25.97 -9.32
CA GLN A 174 -17.82 -25.53 -9.04
C GLN A 174 -18.43 -26.31 -7.88
N ASN A 175 -18.11 -27.61 -7.79
CA ASN A 175 -18.52 -28.47 -6.69
C ASN A 175 -17.31 -29.25 -6.13
N TRP A 176 -17.29 -29.40 -4.81
CA TRP A 176 -16.26 -30.13 -4.07
C TRP A 176 -16.85 -31.29 -3.30
N ARG A 177 -16.25 -32.47 -3.42
CA ARG A 177 -16.55 -33.64 -2.59
C ARG A 177 -15.36 -33.96 -1.70
N ARG A 178 -15.61 -34.11 -0.38
CA ARG A 178 -14.61 -34.61 0.55
C ARG A 178 -14.39 -36.11 0.31
N VAL A 179 -13.17 -36.48 -0.07
CA VAL A 179 -12.80 -37.86 -0.42
C VAL A 179 -11.90 -38.54 0.62
N LEU A 180 -11.29 -37.76 1.51
CA LEU A 180 -10.55 -38.29 2.66
C LEU A 180 -10.72 -37.37 3.87
N HIS A 181 -10.91 -37.97 5.04
CA HIS A 181 -11.04 -37.29 6.33
C HIS A 181 -10.54 -38.20 7.45
N VAL A 182 -9.79 -37.66 8.40
CA VAL A 182 -9.34 -38.39 9.59
C VAL A 182 -10.18 -38.01 10.81
N SER A 183 -10.09 -36.77 11.27
CA SER A 183 -10.86 -36.22 12.40
C SER A 183 -11.00 -34.70 12.28
N ASP A 184 -11.78 -34.09 13.17
CA ASP A 184 -11.89 -32.63 13.30
C ASP A 184 -10.60 -31.93 13.80
N HIS A 185 -9.56 -32.70 14.14
CA HIS A 185 -8.26 -32.22 14.62
C HIS A 185 -7.10 -32.50 13.64
N THR A 186 -7.38 -33.23 12.55
CA THR A 186 -6.35 -33.74 11.65
C THR A 186 -6.64 -33.35 10.21
N GLY A 187 -5.92 -32.33 9.74
CA GLY A 187 -6.04 -31.80 8.39
C GLY A 187 -4.94 -32.34 7.46
N PHE A 188 -4.97 -31.92 6.19
CA PHE A 188 -3.99 -32.35 5.21
C PHE A 188 -3.15 -31.17 4.71
N ASN A 189 -1.82 -31.30 4.72
CA ASN A 189 -0.92 -30.27 4.22
C ASN A 189 -0.53 -30.47 2.75
N GLU A 190 -0.40 -31.71 2.27
CA GLU A 190 -0.01 -31.98 0.87
C GLU A 190 -0.92 -33.01 0.19
N VAL A 191 -1.03 -32.87 -1.13
CA VAL A 191 -1.62 -33.86 -2.03
C VAL A 191 -0.81 -33.90 -3.33
N HIS A 192 -0.17 -35.04 -3.61
CA HIS A 192 0.70 -35.23 -4.77
C HIS A 192 0.11 -36.21 -5.77
N VAL A 193 0.33 -35.96 -7.06
CA VAL A 193 -0.10 -36.83 -8.18
C VAL A 193 1.14 -37.51 -8.76
N ASP A 194 1.11 -38.83 -8.95
CA ASP A 194 2.17 -39.51 -9.73
C ASP A 194 2.11 -38.99 -11.18
N PRO A 195 3.19 -38.35 -11.69
CA PRO A 195 3.15 -37.69 -12.99
C PRO A 195 2.93 -38.65 -14.16
N ARG A 196 3.13 -39.97 -13.96
CA ARG A 196 2.92 -41.01 -14.98
C ARG A 196 1.50 -41.58 -14.95
N ASN A 197 0.79 -41.46 -13.82
CA ASN A 197 -0.53 -42.03 -13.63
C ASN A 197 -1.34 -41.22 -12.62
N SER A 198 -2.26 -40.39 -13.12
CA SER A 198 -3.11 -39.52 -12.31
C SER A 198 -4.12 -40.23 -11.41
N LYS A 199 -4.20 -41.57 -11.46
CA LYS A 199 -4.96 -42.38 -10.49
C LYS A 199 -4.18 -42.60 -9.19
N VAL A 200 -2.85 -42.49 -9.23
CA VAL A 200 -2.02 -42.69 -8.04
C VAL A 200 -1.76 -41.34 -7.38
N LEU A 201 -2.21 -41.22 -6.13
CA LEU A 201 -2.11 -40.00 -5.34
C LEU A 201 -1.51 -40.32 -3.97
N TYR A 202 -0.84 -39.34 -3.39
CA TYR A 202 -0.33 -39.39 -2.02
C TYR A 202 -0.83 -38.18 -1.23
N ALA A 203 -1.19 -38.36 0.03
CA ALA A 203 -1.69 -37.28 0.88
C ALA A 203 -1.14 -37.38 2.30
N THR A 204 -0.76 -36.25 2.89
CA THR A 204 -0.16 -36.18 4.22
C THR A 204 -1.15 -35.59 5.23
N ALA A 205 -1.52 -36.38 6.23
CA ALA A 205 -2.35 -35.94 7.34
C ALA A 205 -1.48 -35.43 8.50
N HIS A 206 -1.87 -34.31 9.11
CA HIS A 206 -1.20 -33.75 10.28
C HIS A 206 -2.22 -33.33 11.35
N GLN A 207 -2.11 -33.97 12.51
CA GLN A 207 -2.85 -33.64 13.72
C GLN A 207 -2.18 -32.46 14.42
N ARG A 208 -2.86 -31.31 14.50
CA ARG A 208 -2.30 -30.09 15.11
C ARG A 208 -3.35 -29.26 15.82
N ARG A 209 -2.92 -28.54 16.86
CA ARG A 209 -3.74 -27.53 17.54
C ARG A 209 -2.85 -26.44 18.12
N ARG A 210 -3.32 -25.20 17.99
CA ARG A 210 -2.70 -24.04 18.63
C ARG A 210 -3.72 -23.26 19.46
N HIS A 211 -3.24 -22.69 20.56
CA HIS A 211 -3.91 -21.65 21.34
C HIS A 211 -2.87 -20.60 21.72
N VAL A 212 -3.29 -19.45 22.26
CA VAL A 212 -2.37 -18.39 22.73
C VAL A 212 -1.28 -18.97 23.65
N TRP A 213 -1.65 -19.94 24.48
CA TRP A 213 -0.83 -20.50 25.54
C TRP A 213 -0.06 -21.77 25.15
N THR A 214 -0.32 -22.41 24.00
CA THR A 214 0.38 -23.65 23.59
C THR A 214 0.33 -23.93 22.10
N TYR A 215 1.19 -24.86 21.67
CA TYR A 215 1.19 -25.46 20.36
C TYR A 215 1.44 -26.97 20.49
N ILE A 216 0.76 -27.77 19.67
CA ILE A 216 0.96 -29.21 19.52
C ILE A 216 1.06 -29.52 18.03
N SER A 217 2.21 -30.06 17.60
CA SER A 217 2.58 -30.38 16.21
C SER A 217 2.61 -31.88 15.98
N GLY A 218 1.55 -32.58 16.34
CA GLY A 218 1.47 -34.01 16.09
C GLY A 218 0.62 -34.79 17.05
N GLY A 219 0.44 -36.05 16.70
CA GLY A 219 -0.30 -37.04 17.46
C GLY A 219 -0.47 -38.32 16.65
N PRO A 220 -1.25 -39.29 17.14
CA PRO A 220 -1.34 -40.60 16.51
C PRO A 220 -2.05 -40.57 15.15
N GLU A 221 -2.84 -39.53 14.88
CA GLU A 221 -3.65 -39.38 13.66
C GLU A 221 -2.91 -38.80 12.46
N SER A 222 -1.72 -38.22 12.65
CA SER A 222 -0.85 -37.84 11.54
C SER A 222 -0.42 -39.09 10.77
N GLY A 223 -0.26 -39.00 9.45
CA GLY A 223 0.09 -40.17 8.63
C GLY A 223 0.17 -39.89 7.13
N LEU A 224 0.65 -40.88 6.37
CA LEU A 224 0.75 -40.83 4.91
C LEU A 224 -0.30 -41.76 4.29
N TYR A 225 -1.03 -41.29 3.29
CA TYR A 225 -2.08 -42.04 2.61
C TYR A 225 -1.79 -42.15 1.12
N LYS A 226 -2.19 -43.26 0.51
CA LYS A 226 -2.10 -43.51 -0.94
C LYS A 226 -3.46 -43.87 -1.52
N SER A 227 -3.77 -43.31 -2.68
CA SER A 227 -4.88 -43.75 -3.53
C SER A 227 -4.33 -44.35 -4.83
N GLU A 228 -5.07 -45.30 -5.41
CA GLU A 228 -4.75 -45.90 -6.72
C GLU A 228 -5.92 -45.81 -7.72
N ASP A 229 -6.98 -45.07 -7.37
CA ASP A 229 -8.20 -44.90 -8.15
C ASP A 229 -8.58 -43.42 -8.38
N GLY A 230 -7.60 -42.51 -8.27
CA GLY A 230 -7.81 -41.07 -8.47
C GLY A 230 -8.47 -40.39 -7.28
N GLY A 231 -8.26 -40.94 -6.09
CA GLY A 231 -8.67 -40.36 -4.82
C GLY A 231 -10.06 -40.76 -4.38
N GLU A 232 -10.63 -41.82 -4.95
CA GLU A 232 -11.94 -42.35 -4.52
C GLU A 232 -11.80 -43.19 -3.25
N THR A 233 -10.72 -43.96 -3.14
CA THR A 233 -10.35 -44.70 -1.93
C THR A 233 -8.89 -44.45 -1.55
N TRP A 234 -8.60 -44.57 -0.26
CA TRP A 234 -7.29 -44.24 0.32
C TRP A 234 -6.87 -45.29 1.35
N ASN A 235 -5.61 -45.70 1.29
CA ASN A 235 -4.97 -46.61 2.24
C ASN A 235 -3.84 -45.89 2.98
N GLU A 236 -3.78 -46.04 4.30
CA GLU A 236 -2.68 -45.50 5.10
C GLU A 236 -1.41 -46.34 4.90
N LEU A 237 -0.29 -45.68 4.59
CA LEU A 237 1.01 -46.30 4.43
C LEU A 237 1.73 -46.34 5.80
N LYS A 238 2.12 -47.55 6.22
CA LYS A 238 2.76 -47.79 7.53
C LYS A 238 4.11 -48.49 7.46
N ASN A 239 4.35 -49.20 6.36
CA ASN A 239 5.49 -50.10 6.24
C ASN A 239 6.80 -49.32 6.19
N GLY A 240 7.62 -49.47 7.24
CA GLY A 240 8.91 -48.77 7.37
C GLY A 240 8.83 -47.30 7.80
N LEU A 241 7.63 -46.80 8.12
CA LEU A 241 7.40 -45.49 8.74
C LEU A 241 7.25 -45.64 10.27
N PRO A 242 7.48 -44.57 11.05
CA PRO A 242 7.38 -44.63 12.51
C PRO A 242 5.94 -44.92 12.97
N SER A 243 5.81 -45.53 14.14
CA SER A 243 4.52 -45.76 14.81
C SER A 243 4.27 -44.74 15.93
N GLY A 244 3.01 -44.54 16.33
CA GLY A 244 2.64 -43.63 17.43
C GLY A 244 2.48 -42.18 16.98
N ASP A 245 2.84 -41.24 17.86
CA ASP A 245 2.72 -39.81 17.62
C ASP A 245 3.70 -39.36 16.53
N LYS A 246 3.18 -38.68 15.51
CA LYS A 246 3.95 -38.18 14.36
C LYS A 246 3.57 -36.73 14.10
N GLY A 247 4.55 -35.90 13.74
CA GLY A 247 4.30 -34.51 13.40
C GLY A 247 3.93 -34.33 11.93
N ARG A 248 4.23 -33.15 11.38
CA ARG A 248 4.00 -32.84 9.96
C ARG A 248 4.86 -33.76 9.06
N PHE A 249 4.31 -34.14 7.91
CA PHE A 249 4.99 -34.88 6.86
C PHE A 249 5.27 -33.95 5.67
N ALA A 250 6.45 -34.08 5.06
CA ALA A 250 6.75 -33.52 3.75
C ALA A 250 7.03 -34.64 2.76
N LEU A 251 6.52 -34.53 1.54
CA LEU A 251 6.70 -35.51 0.48
C LEU A 251 7.34 -34.87 -0.75
N ALA A 252 8.32 -35.55 -1.35
CA ALA A 252 8.82 -35.22 -2.69
C ALA A 252 8.91 -36.48 -3.55
N ILE A 253 8.21 -36.47 -4.69
CA ILE A 253 8.31 -37.51 -5.72
C ILE A 253 9.45 -37.12 -6.67
N SER A 254 10.41 -38.01 -6.91
CA SER A 254 11.49 -37.69 -7.83
C SER A 254 10.97 -37.55 -9.27
N PRO A 255 11.19 -36.40 -9.95
CA PRO A 255 10.85 -36.25 -11.36
C PRO A 255 11.72 -37.12 -12.28
N VAL A 256 12.94 -37.49 -11.85
CA VAL A 256 13.86 -38.38 -12.60
C VAL A 256 13.36 -39.82 -12.57
N ASN A 257 12.86 -40.28 -11.41
CA ASN A 257 12.25 -41.59 -11.26
C ASN A 257 11.11 -41.55 -10.23
N PRO A 258 9.84 -41.48 -10.67
CA PRO A 258 8.71 -41.35 -9.75
C PRO A 258 8.40 -42.60 -8.92
N ASP A 259 9.20 -43.68 -9.02
CA ASP A 259 9.19 -44.78 -8.04
C ASP A 259 9.89 -44.40 -6.73
N VAL A 260 10.76 -43.38 -6.78
CA VAL A 260 11.47 -42.84 -5.63
C VAL A 260 10.66 -41.72 -4.99
N ILE A 261 10.35 -41.90 -3.70
CA ILE A 261 9.62 -40.95 -2.88
C ILE A 261 10.43 -40.65 -1.63
N TYR A 262 10.74 -39.38 -1.41
CA TYR A 262 11.31 -38.87 -0.17
C TYR A 262 10.19 -38.42 0.77
N CYS A 263 10.30 -38.78 2.04
CA CYS A 263 9.32 -38.46 3.06
C CYS A 263 10.03 -38.02 4.35
N MET A 264 9.88 -36.75 4.74
CA MET A 264 10.36 -36.26 6.04
C MET A 264 9.23 -36.28 7.05
N VAL A 265 9.50 -36.73 8.27
CA VAL A 265 8.53 -36.79 9.36
C VAL A 265 9.08 -36.05 10.57
N GLU A 266 8.40 -34.96 10.96
CA GLU A 266 8.77 -34.17 12.14
C GLU A 266 8.83 -35.05 13.40
N GLY A 267 9.93 -34.91 14.15
CA GLY A 267 10.22 -35.69 15.35
C GLY A 267 10.80 -37.09 15.10
N HIS A 268 10.98 -37.51 13.83
CA HIS A 268 11.39 -38.88 13.50
C HIS A 268 12.53 -38.99 12.47
N GLY A 269 12.58 -38.17 11.42
CA GLY A 269 13.66 -38.17 10.42
C GLY A 269 13.21 -38.28 8.96
N LEU A 270 14.16 -38.52 8.06
CA LEU A 270 13.92 -38.67 6.62
C LEU A 270 13.86 -40.15 6.21
N TYR A 271 12.90 -40.48 5.36
CA TYR A 271 12.63 -41.79 4.82
C TYR A 271 12.63 -41.74 3.29
N LYS A 272 13.01 -42.86 2.66
CA LYS A 272 12.99 -43.06 1.21
C LYS A 272 12.25 -44.35 0.88
N SER A 273 11.33 -44.27 -0.07
CA SER A 273 10.78 -45.42 -0.78
C SER A 273 11.37 -45.46 -2.18
N SER A 274 11.60 -46.67 -2.70
CA SER A 274 11.99 -46.92 -4.09
C SER A 274 10.96 -47.79 -4.83
N ASP A 275 9.78 -47.97 -4.24
CA ASP A 275 8.73 -48.87 -4.67
C ASP A 275 7.35 -48.19 -4.64
N ARG A 276 7.32 -46.88 -4.91
CA ARG A 276 6.10 -46.06 -5.00
C ARG A 276 5.30 -46.05 -3.70
N GLY A 277 6.00 -46.08 -2.56
CA GLY A 277 5.43 -46.02 -1.22
C GLY A 277 4.91 -47.35 -0.68
N ALA A 278 5.22 -48.49 -1.31
CA ALA A 278 4.86 -49.80 -0.74
C ALA A 278 5.67 -50.10 0.54
N SER A 279 6.92 -49.63 0.61
CA SER A 279 7.75 -49.64 1.80
C SER A 279 8.68 -48.43 1.85
N PHE A 280 8.97 -47.96 3.07
CA PHE A 280 9.93 -46.89 3.33
C PHE A 280 11.14 -47.43 4.12
N SER A 281 12.28 -46.78 3.94
CA SER A 281 13.49 -47.03 4.72
C SER A 281 14.01 -45.71 5.26
N LYS A 282 14.27 -45.66 6.57
CA LYS A 282 14.86 -44.48 7.21
C LYS A 282 16.27 -44.26 6.66
N GLN A 283 16.55 -43.05 6.18
CA GLN A 283 17.86 -42.68 5.63
C GLN A 283 18.70 -41.95 6.69
N SER A 284 18.08 -41.04 7.43
CA SER A 284 18.75 -40.22 8.46
C SER A 284 17.76 -39.71 9.51
N ASP A 285 18.28 -39.11 10.57
CA ASP A 285 17.49 -38.40 11.58
C ASP A 285 17.12 -36.97 11.14
N HIS A 286 17.45 -36.57 9.91
CA HIS A 286 17.16 -35.23 9.39
C HIS A 286 15.65 -34.95 9.40
N ALA A 287 15.23 -33.94 10.14
CA ALA A 287 13.88 -33.43 10.17
C ALA A 287 13.91 -31.93 10.53
N THR A 288 12.99 -31.17 9.96
CA THR A 288 12.84 -29.72 10.23
C THR A 288 11.54 -29.44 10.98
N SER A 289 11.34 -28.20 11.41
CA SER A 289 10.16 -27.82 12.21
C SER A 289 8.88 -27.86 11.38
N GLY A 290 7.90 -28.67 11.79
CA GLY A 290 6.58 -28.76 11.15
C GLY A 290 5.74 -27.50 11.32
N ASN A 291 6.19 -26.57 12.17
CA ASN A 291 5.64 -25.24 12.28
C ASN A 291 5.91 -24.37 11.04
N TYR A 292 7.04 -24.58 10.34
CA TYR A 292 7.54 -23.65 9.31
C TYR A 292 8.10 -24.30 8.03
N TYR A 293 8.90 -25.36 8.11
CA TYR A 293 9.83 -25.74 7.03
C TYR A 293 9.75 -27.18 6.54
N VAL A 294 8.79 -27.98 7.03
CA VAL A 294 8.62 -29.37 6.57
C VAL A 294 8.10 -29.35 5.13
N GLU A 295 9.05 -29.17 4.21
CA GLU A 295 8.94 -29.00 2.76
C GLU A 295 10.18 -29.65 2.12
N LEU A 296 9.98 -30.48 1.09
CA LEU A 296 11.04 -31.17 0.37
C LEU A 296 10.91 -30.92 -1.14
N PHE A 297 12.04 -30.74 -1.82
CA PHE A 297 12.08 -30.56 -3.27
C PHE A 297 13.08 -31.56 -3.88
N ALA A 298 12.61 -32.49 -4.72
CA ALA A 298 13.48 -33.43 -5.41
C ALA A 298 14.10 -32.77 -6.66
N SER A 299 15.37 -33.07 -6.94
CA SER A 299 16.05 -32.51 -8.11
C SER A 299 15.48 -33.06 -9.43
N PRO A 300 15.29 -32.21 -10.46
CA PRO A 300 15.00 -32.65 -11.82
C PRO A 300 16.21 -33.26 -12.56
N HIS A 301 17.41 -33.19 -11.97
CA HIS A 301 18.66 -33.59 -12.63
C HIS A 301 19.25 -34.91 -12.09
N ASP A 302 18.96 -35.25 -10.84
CA ASP A 302 19.50 -36.44 -10.18
C ASP A 302 18.49 -37.00 -9.17
N VAL A 303 18.26 -38.32 -9.22
CA VAL A 303 17.32 -39.02 -8.34
C VAL A 303 17.75 -39.00 -6.87
N ASP A 304 19.05 -38.92 -6.58
CA ASP A 304 19.59 -38.94 -5.23
C ASP A 304 19.76 -37.54 -4.62
N ILE A 305 19.48 -36.49 -5.39
CA ILE A 305 19.50 -35.10 -4.90
C ILE A 305 18.11 -34.67 -4.40
N VAL A 306 18.07 -34.24 -3.13
CA VAL A 306 16.87 -33.67 -2.50
C VAL A 306 17.23 -32.45 -1.65
N TYR A 307 16.46 -31.38 -1.81
CA TYR A 307 16.56 -30.15 -1.05
C TYR A 307 15.54 -30.17 0.09
N SER A 308 15.94 -29.69 1.27
CA SER A 308 15.12 -29.55 2.46
C SER A 308 15.10 -28.09 2.87
N MET A 309 13.91 -27.51 2.95
CA MET A 309 13.75 -26.19 3.53
C MET A 309 13.93 -26.28 5.05
N ASP A 310 14.51 -25.23 5.62
CA ASP A 310 14.84 -25.09 7.04
C ASP A 310 15.18 -23.60 7.31
N THR A 311 15.48 -23.24 8.56
CA THR A 311 16.12 -21.95 8.86
C THR A 311 17.33 -21.72 7.95
N TYR A 312 18.20 -22.71 7.78
CA TYR A 312 19.26 -22.68 6.78
C TYR A 312 19.00 -23.77 5.75
N ALA A 313 18.71 -23.42 4.49
CA ALA A 313 18.36 -24.42 3.49
C ALA A 313 19.44 -25.50 3.40
N GLN A 314 19.00 -26.75 3.33
CA GLN A 314 19.89 -27.91 3.28
C GLN A 314 19.62 -28.74 2.03
N TRP A 315 20.58 -29.57 1.65
CA TRP A 315 20.40 -30.52 0.56
C TRP A 315 21.25 -31.76 0.77
N SER A 316 20.87 -32.83 0.09
CA SER A 316 21.52 -34.12 0.07
C SER A 316 21.84 -34.51 -1.36
N GLU A 317 22.91 -35.28 -1.54
CA GLU A 317 23.33 -35.86 -2.84
C GLU A 317 23.42 -37.39 -2.79
N ASP A 318 23.01 -38.01 -1.67
CA ASP A 318 23.16 -39.45 -1.42
C ASP A 318 21.83 -40.14 -1.09
N GLY A 319 20.73 -39.55 -1.56
CA GLY A 319 19.38 -40.02 -1.31
C GLY A 319 18.90 -39.75 0.11
N GLY A 320 19.38 -38.68 0.75
CA GLY A 320 18.92 -38.21 2.04
C GLY A 320 19.60 -38.83 3.26
N LYS A 321 20.74 -39.52 3.06
CA LYS A 321 21.52 -40.11 4.15
C LYS A 321 22.35 -39.06 4.88
N THR A 322 22.86 -38.08 4.13
CA THR A 322 23.56 -36.92 4.69
C THR A 322 23.02 -35.63 4.11
N PHE A 323 22.91 -34.59 4.96
CA PHE A 323 22.52 -33.24 4.57
C PHE A 323 23.64 -32.26 4.88
N LYS A 324 23.80 -31.26 4.01
CA LYS A 324 24.71 -30.13 4.19
C LYS A 324 23.99 -28.83 3.84
N GLY A 325 24.49 -27.71 4.37
CA GLY A 325 23.97 -26.40 4.01
C GLY A 325 24.09 -26.12 2.51
N LEU A 326 23.05 -25.54 1.93
CA LEU A 326 23.00 -25.16 0.52
C LEU A 326 23.87 -23.91 0.25
N GLY A 327 23.76 -22.90 1.11
CA GLY A 327 24.54 -21.65 1.03
C GLY A 327 23.65 -20.43 1.25
N GLU A 328 23.95 -19.62 2.26
CA GLU A 328 23.10 -18.47 2.69
C GLU A 328 23.89 -17.16 2.75
N ARG A 329 25.08 -17.11 2.17
CA ARG A 329 25.96 -15.94 2.30
C ARG A 329 25.31 -14.69 1.69
N GLY A 330 25.03 -13.70 2.53
CA GLY A 330 24.41 -12.44 2.11
C GLY A 330 22.91 -12.52 1.80
N LYS A 331 22.26 -13.62 2.20
CA LYS A 331 20.83 -13.88 2.02
C LYS A 331 20.14 -14.06 3.39
N HIS A 332 18.85 -13.74 3.47
CA HIS A 332 18.03 -14.02 4.64
C HIS A 332 17.74 -15.53 4.78
N VAL A 333 17.76 -16.02 6.02
CA VAL A 333 17.42 -17.40 6.43
C VAL A 333 15.91 -17.68 6.36
N ASP A 334 15.42 -18.77 6.93
CA ASP A 334 14.00 -19.15 7.04
C ASP A 334 13.33 -19.45 5.70
N ASN A 335 13.81 -20.51 5.05
CA ASN A 335 13.39 -20.87 3.69
C ASN A 335 12.09 -21.67 3.72
N HIS A 336 11.20 -21.40 2.77
CA HIS A 336 9.88 -22.04 2.68
C HIS A 336 9.64 -22.71 1.34
N VAL A 337 10.15 -22.15 0.25
CA VAL A 337 9.91 -22.66 -1.10
C VAL A 337 11.17 -22.56 -1.96
N ALA A 338 11.35 -23.56 -2.83
CA ALA A 338 12.41 -23.57 -3.83
C ALA A 338 11.86 -23.93 -5.21
N TRP A 339 12.36 -23.25 -6.22
CA TRP A 339 12.27 -23.67 -7.61
C TRP A 339 13.66 -24.02 -8.12
N ILE A 340 13.79 -25.21 -8.72
CA ILE A 340 15.01 -25.71 -9.32
C ILE A 340 14.81 -25.73 -10.83
N ASP A 341 15.64 -25.00 -11.56
CA ASP A 341 15.52 -24.92 -13.01
C ASP A 341 15.68 -26.32 -13.62
N PRO A 342 14.67 -26.83 -14.37
CA PRO A 342 14.72 -28.16 -14.95
C PRO A 342 15.77 -28.33 -16.06
N THR A 343 16.35 -27.23 -16.54
CA THR A 343 17.36 -27.21 -17.60
C THR A 343 18.76 -26.86 -17.11
N ASN A 344 18.89 -26.31 -15.90
CA ASN A 344 20.17 -25.90 -15.32
C ASN A 344 20.24 -26.18 -13.81
N PRO A 345 21.00 -27.19 -13.33
CA PRO A 345 21.07 -27.51 -11.90
C PRO A 345 21.66 -26.40 -11.02
N LYS A 346 22.29 -25.38 -11.60
CA LYS A 346 22.88 -24.25 -10.86
C LYS A 346 21.93 -23.07 -10.68
N HIS A 347 20.82 -23.04 -11.41
CA HIS A 347 19.85 -21.97 -11.35
C HIS A 347 18.73 -22.33 -10.37
N LEU A 348 18.64 -21.60 -9.27
CA LEU A 348 17.64 -21.80 -8.22
C LEU A 348 16.97 -20.47 -7.87
N ILE A 349 15.69 -20.53 -7.50
CA ILE A 349 14.98 -19.42 -6.87
C ILE A 349 14.46 -19.90 -5.52
N LEU A 350 14.78 -19.20 -4.44
CA LEU A 350 14.32 -19.51 -3.09
C LEU A 350 13.46 -18.37 -2.54
N GLY A 351 12.38 -18.75 -1.87
CA GLY A 351 11.54 -17.86 -1.08
C GLY A 351 11.74 -18.11 0.42
N CYS A 352 11.91 -17.03 1.18
CA CYS A 352 12.12 -17.06 2.63
C CYS A 352 11.45 -15.85 3.32
N ASP A 353 11.72 -15.66 4.61
CA ASP A 353 11.14 -14.57 5.42
C ASP A 353 11.63 -13.17 5.06
N GLY A 354 12.75 -13.10 4.32
CA GLY A 354 13.31 -11.87 3.75
C GLY A 354 13.02 -11.68 2.25
N GLY A 355 12.11 -12.45 1.65
CA GLY A 355 11.70 -12.29 0.24
C GLY A 355 12.25 -13.35 -0.73
N LEU A 356 12.50 -12.94 -1.97
CA LEU A 356 12.97 -13.81 -3.06
C LEU A 356 14.46 -13.62 -3.35
N TYR A 357 15.15 -14.74 -3.53
CA TYR A 357 16.57 -14.79 -3.86
C TYR A 357 16.82 -15.75 -5.03
N GLU A 358 17.56 -15.28 -6.03
CA GLU A 358 17.90 -16.04 -7.24
C GLU A 358 19.41 -16.30 -7.30
N THR A 359 19.82 -17.46 -7.77
CA THR A 359 21.24 -17.83 -7.94
C THR A 359 21.43 -18.54 -9.26
N TRP A 360 22.57 -18.31 -9.91
CA TRP A 360 22.98 -18.98 -11.16
C TRP A 360 24.26 -19.83 -10.98
N ASP A 361 24.74 -19.93 -9.74
CA ASP A 361 25.99 -20.58 -9.34
C ASP A 361 25.78 -21.55 -8.17
N HIS A 362 24.57 -22.11 -8.06
CA HIS A 362 24.17 -23.07 -7.03
C HIS A 362 24.41 -22.53 -5.61
N ALA A 363 23.75 -21.41 -5.29
CA ALA A 363 23.73 -20.79 -3.96
C ALA A 363 25.11 -20.29 -3.44
N SER A 364 26.09 -20.14 -4.34
CA SER A 364 27.38 -19.53 -3.99
C SER A 364 27.26 -18.01 -3.88
N SER A 365 26.39 -17.40 -4.69
CA SER A 365 25.97 -16.01 -4.60
C SER A 365 24.47 -15.86 -4.88
N TRP A 366 23.88 -14.78 -4.37
CA TRP A 366 22.45 -14.52 -4.42
C TRP A 366 22.13 -13.13 -4.95
N HIS A 367 21.12 -13.07 -5.81
CA HIS A 367 20.49 -11.85 -6.28
C HIS A 367 19.16 -11.66 -5.53
N PHE A 368 19.11 -10.67 -4.64
CA PHE A 368 17.92 -10.32 -3.87
C PHE A 368 16.97 -9.44 -4.68
N LYS A 369 15.69 -9.81 -4.75
CA LYS A 369 14.65 -9.02 -5.42
C LYS A 369 14.15 -7.89 -4.52
N SER A 370 14.83 -6.73 -4.59
CA SER A 370 14.69 -5.63 -3.63
C SER A 370 13.49 -4.68 -3.85
N ASN A 371 12.56 -5.06 -4.72
CA ASN A 371 11.40 -4.27 -5.15
C ASN A 371 10.04 -4.91 -4.87
N LEU A 372 9.99 -5.93 -4.00
CA LEU A 372 8.76 -6.56 -3.53
C LEU A 372 8.38 -6.02 -2.13
N PRO A 373 7.47 -5.04 -2.00
CA PRO A 373 7.16 -4.38 -0.72
C PRO A 373 6.14 -5.16 0.11
N VAL A 374 6.56 -6.33 0.61
CA VAL A 374 5.70 -7.25 1.39
C VAL A 374 6.11 -7.40 2.85
N THR A 375 6.78 -6.39 3.40
CA THR A 375 7.23 -6.36 4.79
C THR A 375 6.07 -6.40 5.79
N GLN A 376 6.24 -7.20 6.86
CA GLN A 376 5.22 -7.49 7.87
C GLN A 376 5.49 -6.72 9.18
N PHE A 377 4.87 -5.56 9.35
CA PHE A 377 5.02 -4.74 10.57
C PHE A 377 4.01 -5.10 11.65
N TYR A 378 4.49 -5.19 12.89
CA TYR A 378 3.66 -5.42 14.07
C TYR A 378 3.05 -4.15 14.66
N ARG A 379 3.85 -3.09 14.73
CA ARG A 379 3.55 -1.83 15.45
C ARG A 379 4.01 -0.63 14.63
N VAL A 380 3.44 0.54 14.92
CA VAL A 380 3.86 1.79 14.28
C VAL A 380 4.04 2.91 15.31
N ALA A 381 5.13 3.66 15.18
CA ALA A 381 5.35 4.91 15.89
C ALA A 381 5.80 6.01 14.93
N VAL A 382 5.56 7.26 15.31
CA VAL A 382 5.97 8.44 14.54
C VAL A 382 6.72 9.43 15.42
N ASP A 383 7.69 10.15 14.84
CA ASP A 383 8.41 11.20 15.54
C ASP A 383 7.82 12.61 15.30
N GLN A 384 8.49 13.62 15.87
CA GLN A 384 8.16 15.03 15.65
C GLN A 384 9.20 15.76 14.79
N ALA A 385 10.05 15.04 14.04
CA ALA A 385 11.08 15.65 13.22
C ALA A 385 10.49 16.62 12.17
N THR A 386 11.29 17.62 11.80
CA THR A 386 10.97 18.62 10.78
C THR A 386 12.08 18.66 9.74
N PRO A 387 11.79 18.93 8.46
CA PRO A 387 10.49 19.31 7.92
C PRO A 387 9.50 18.15 7.77
N PHE A 388 9.99 16.92 7.73
CA PHE A 388 9.18 15.71 7.60
C PHE A 388 9.45 14.79 8.79
N TYR A 389 8.39 14.20 9.34
CA TYR A 389 8.51 13.22 10.41
C TYR A 389 8.92 11.86 9.86
N ASN A 390 9.43 11.00 10.73
CA ASN A 390 9.79 9.62 10.43
C ASN A 390 8.77 8.64 11.02
N VAL A 391 8.67 7.47 10.40
CA VAL A 391 7.83 6.33 10.76
C VAL A 391 8.74 5.19 11.17
N TYR A 392 8.37 4.50 12.24
CA TYR A 392 9.16 3.43 12.86
C TYR A 392 8.28 2.23 13.14
N GLY A 393 8.86 1.04 13.08
CA GLY A 393 8.21 -0.15 13.60
C GLY A 393 9.06 -1.40 13.42
N GLY A 394 8.66 -2.42 14.16
CA GLY A 394 9.27 -3.73 14.13
C GLY A 394 8.61 -4.69 13.16
N THR A 395 9.43 -5.56 12.55
CA THR A 395 9.00 -6.50 11.52
C THR A 395 9.16 -7.96 11.94
N GLN A 396 8.36 -8.86 11.36
CA GLN A 396 8.55 -10.31 11.50
C GLN A 396 9.89 -10.75 10.87
N ASP A 397 10.68 -11.52 11.62
CA ASP A 397 11.97 -12.17 11.29
C ASP A 397 13.12 -11.28 10.75
N ASN A 398 12.85 -10.02 10.42
CA ASN A 398 13.84 -9.13 9.81
C ASN A 398 14.49 -8.20 10.86
N PHE A 399 13.99 -6.97 10.99
CA PHE A 399 14.55 -5.91 11.83
C PHE A 399 13.48 -5.00 12.44
N SER A 400 13.87 -4.08 13.33
CA SER A 400 13.14 -2.83 13.50
C SER A 400 13.69 -1.77 12.54
N LEU A 401 12.79 -1.04 11.88
CA LEU A 401 13.12 -0.08 10.84
C LEU A 401 12.62 1.32 11.18
N GLY A 402 13.32 2.34 10.66
CA GLY A 402 12.88 3.73 10.66
C GLY A 402 13.10 4.36 9.27
N GLY A 403 12.21 5.25 8.85
CA GLY A 403 12.31 5.96 7.57
C GLY A 403 11.39 7.18 7.49
N PRO A 404 11.57 8.06 6.50
CA PRO A 404 10.81 9.30 6.41
C PRO A 404 9.38 9.08 5.88
N SER A 405 8.44 9.92 6.31
CA SER A 405 7.06 9.96 5.76
C SER A 405 6.97 10.50 4.33
N ARG A 406 7.98 11.30 3.94
CA ARG A 406 8.22 11.87 2.61
C ARG A 406 9.63 12.46 2.55
N THR A 407 10.13 12.71 1.34
CA THR A 407 11.44 13.34 1.09
C THR A 407 11.28 14.61 0.26
N ILE A 408 12.40 15.31 0.00
CA ILE A 408 12.44 16.35 -1.04
C ILE A 408 12.75 15.76 -2.43
N ASN A 409 13.05 14.47 -2.55
CA ASN A 409 13.41 13.82 -3.80
C ASN A 409 12.16 13.62 -4.67
N ASP A 410 12.19 14.04 -5.93
CA ASP A 410 11.08 13.86 -6.88
C ASP A 410 10.73 12.38 -7.17
N ARG A 411 11.57 11.45 -6.71
CA ARG A 411 11.34 9.98 -6.75
C ARG A 411 10.63 9.45 -5.52
N GLY A 412 10.34 10.29 -4.53
CA GLY A 412 9.73 9.86 -3.29
C GLY A 412 10.74 9.25 -2.31
N ILE A 413 10.31 8.19 -1.64
CA ILE A 413 11.06 7.45 -0.62
C ILE A 413 11.63 6.20 -1.27
N VAL A 414 12.93 5.98 -1.11
CA VAL A 414 13.66 4.84 -1.70
C VAL A 414 14.23 3.94 -0.60
N ASN A 415 14.67 2.73 -0.95
CA ASN A 415 15.19 1.77 0.05
C ASN A 415 16.34 2.34 0.90
N SER A 416 17.19 3.21 0.34
CA SER A 416 18.30 3.83 1.08
C SER A 416 17.89 4.92 2.08
N ASP A 417 16.62 5.35 2.08
CA ASP A 417 16.10 6.27 3.09
C ASP A 417 15.74 5.55 4.41
N TRP A 418 15.64 4.21 4.37
CA TRP A 418 15.31 3.38 5.53
C TRP A 418 16.56 2.87 6.23
N TYR A 419 16.50 2.79 7.57
CA TYR A 419 17.60 2.36 8.41
C TYR A 419 17.14 1.43 9.54
N VAL A 420 18.04 0.57 9.98
CA VAL A 420 17.79 -0.41 11.07
C VAL A 420 17.98 0.26 12.42
N THR A 421 16.99 0.11 13.30
CA THR A 421 17.04 0.59 14.70
C THR A 421 17.25 -0.53 15.71
N GLN A 422 17.02 -1.81 15.34
CA GLN A 422 17.28 -3.00 16.15
C GLN A 422 17.31 -4.26 15.26
N THR A 423 18.10 -5.26 15.62
CA THR A 423 18.20 -6.56 14.91
C THR A 423 17.25 -7.63 15.45
N GLY A 424 17.04 -8.71 14.68
CA GLY A 424 16.05 -9.76 14.99
C GLY A 424 14.62 -9.29 14.67
N ASP A 425 13.60 -10.13 14.94
CA ASP A 425 12.21 -9.68 14.83
C ASP A 425 12.00 -8.44 15.67
N GLY A 426 11.51 -7.38 15.04
CA GLY A 426 11.18 -6.14 15.72
C GLY A 426 9.73 -6.12 16.21
N PHE A 427 9.46 -5.33 17.26
CA PHE A 427 8.10 -5.07 17.76
C PHE A 427 7.83 -3.58 18.02
N GLU A 428 7.32 -3.24 19.20
CA GLU A 428 7.00 -1.88 19.63
C GLU A 428 8.24 -0.98 19.54
N SER A 429 8.10 0.13 18.81
CA SER A 429 9.09 1.21 18.76
C SER A 429 8.50 2.45 19.39
N GLN A 430 9.32 3.25 20.06
CA GLN A 430 8.90 4.54 20.61
C GLN A 430 9.99 5.58 20.35
N VAL A 431 9.62 6.84 20.11
CA VAL A 431 10.60 7.91 19.82
C VAL A 431 10.39 9.04 20.80
N ASP A 432 11.47 9.56 21.38
CA ASP A 432 11.38 10.69 22.31
C ASP A 432 10.72 11.89 21.59
N PRO A 433 9.57 12.40 22.10
CA PRO A 433 8.79 13.43 21.41
C PRO A 433 9.49 14.80 21.36
N ILE A 434 10.59 14.98 22.10
CA ILE A 434 11.39 16.21 22.12
C ILE A 434 12.68 16.03 21.31
N ASN A 435 13.36 14.88 21.45
CA ASN A 435 14.60 14.58 20.73
C ASN A 435 14.44 13.38 19.80
N PRO A 436 14.17 13.59 18.49
CA PRO A 436 13.91 12.50 17.55
C PRO A 436 15.14 11.61 17.25
N ASN A 437 16.32 11.94 17.80
CA ASN A 437 17.47 11.04 17.72
C ASN A 437 17.43 9.93 18.76
N ILE A 438 16.61 10.03 19.80
CA ILE A 438 16.45 8.99 20.82
C ILE A 438 15.27 8.10 20.43
N VAL A 439 15.58 6.89 19.97
CA VAL A 439 14.60 5.88 19.58
C VAL A 439 14.71 4.70 20.54
N TYR A 440 13.58 4.13 20.95
CA TYR A 440 13.51 2.88 21.69
C TYR A 440 12.99 1.82 20.74
N ALA A 441 13.73 0.73 20.59
CA ALA A 441 13.41 -0.32 19.63
C ALA A 441 13.51 -1.69 20.29
N GLN A 442 12.54 -2.54 19.99
CA GLN A 442 12.42 -3.87 20.58
C GLN A 442 12.91 -4.99 19.67
N ALA A 443 13.28 -6.10 20.32
CA ALA A 443 13.32 -7.42 19.69
C ALA A 443 12.58 -8.47 20.55
N GLN A 444 12.62 -9.73 20.13
CA GLN A 444 11.83 -10.82 20.73
C GLN A 444 12.03 -10.92 22.25
N TYR A 445 10.99 -11.44 22.93
CA TYR A 445 11.03 -11.73 24.37
C TYR A 445 11.39 -10.52 25.22
N GLY A 446 10.87 -9.35 24.82
CA GLY A 446 11.05 -8.07 25.51
C GLY A 446 12.49 -7.57 25.49
N TRP A 447 13.32 -7.96 24.51
CA TRP A 447 14.59 -7.29 24.30
C TRP A 447 14.35 -5.82 23.95
N LEU A 448 15.09 -4.90 24.55
CA LEU A 448 14.85 -3.47 24.43
C LEU A 448 16.17 -2.71 24.43
N GLN A 449 16.31 -1.79 23.47
CA GLN A 449 17.44 -0.87 23.43
C GLN A 449 17.00 0.58 23.21
N ARG A 450 17.86 1.50 23.65
CA ARG A 450 17.83 2.91 23.28
C ARG A 450 18.85 3.14 22.16
N TYR A 451 18.35 3.40 20.97
CA TYR A 451 19.11 3.69 19.75
C TYR A 451 19.29 5.20 19.57
N ASP A 452 20.53 5.66 19.38
CA ASP A 452 20.85 7.02 19.00
C ASP A 452 20.99 7.13 17.48
N ARG A 453 20.03 7.77 16.82
CA ARG A 453 20.02 7.92 15.35
C ARG A 453 21.22 8.70 14.81
N GLN A 454 21.81 9.58 15.62
CA GLN A 454 22.92 10.41 15.15
C GLN A 454 24.22 9.61 15.00
N SER A 455 24.53 8.75 15.97
CA SER A 455 25.73 7.91 15.96
C SER A 455 25.50 6.48 15.43
N GLY A 456 24.26 6.00 15.47
CA GLY A 456 23.90 4.60 15.22
C GLY A 456 24.11 3.68 16.43
N GLU A 457 24.44 4.21 17.61
CA GLU A 457 24.69 3.41 18.82
C GLU A 457 23.39 2.85 19.41
N GLY A 458 23.39 1.54 19.72
CA GLY A 458 22.32 0.87 20.46
C GLY A 458 22.77 0.53 21.89
N VAL A 459 22.06 1.05 22.90
CA VAL A 459 22.32 0.76 24.31
C VAL A 459 21.23 -0.16 24.87
N PRO A 460 21.55 -1.39 25.33
CA PRO A 460 20.56 -2.28 25.92
C PRO A 460 20.05 -1.69 27.24
N ILE A 461 18.73 -1.65 27.40
CA ILE A 461 18.06 -1.04 28.56
C ILE A 461 16.94 -1.93 29.13
N LYS A 462 16.92 -3.22 28.80
CA LYS A 462 15.91 -4.15 29.32
C LYS A 462 16.04 -4.30 30.86
N PRO A 463 14.94 -4.28 31.64
CA PRO A 463 14.96 -4.67 33.05
C PRO A 463 15.43 -6.12 33.24
N ILE A 464 16.28 -6.35 34.24
CA ILE A 464 16.83 -7.67 34.60
C ILE A 464 16.57 -7.94 36.08
N GLU A 465 16.29 -9.20 36.40
CA GLU A 465 16.00 -9.68 37.74
C GLU A 465 17.16 -9.44 38.71
N GLY A 466 16.83 -8.98 39.92
CA GLY A 466 17.78 -8.89 41.02
C GLY A 466 18.10 -10.27 41.65
N PRO A 467 19.17 -10.37 42.47
CA PRO A 467 19.48 -11.61 43.19
C PRO A 467 18.30 -12.11 44.04
N GLY A 468 17.83 -13.33 43.79
CA GLY A 468 16.73 -13.97 44.53
C GLY A 468 15.33 -13.61 44.05
N GLU A 469 15.19 -12.76 43.03
CA GLU A 469 13.89 -12.48 42.40
C GLU A 469 13.42 -13.64 41.52
N LYS A 470 12.11 -13.70 41.28
CA LYS A 470 11.53 -14.65 40.32
C LYS A 470 11.80 -14.18 38.90
N ALA A 471 12.05 -15.11 37.99
CA ALA A 471 12.16 -14.83 36.56
C ALA A 471 10.94 -14.08 36.03
N TYR A 472 11.18 -13.01 35.28
CA TYR A 472 10.18 -12.23 34.58
C TYR A 472 9.73 -12.98 33.33
N ARG A 473 8.43 -12.90 33.02
CA ARG A 473 7.87 -13.47 31.80
C ARG A 473 7.64 -12.37 30.78
N TRP A 474 8.38 -12.43 29.68
CA TRP A 474 8.31 -11.45 28.60
C TRP A 474 7.48 -11.97 27.46
N ASN A 475 6.60 -11.12 26.93
CA ASN A 475 5.91 -11.43 25.69
C ASN A 475 6.88 -11.36 24.49
N TRP A 476 6.50 -12.02 23.40
CA TRP A 476 7.18 -11.89 22.10
C TRP A 476 7.11 -10.44 21.62
N ASP A 477 5.93 -9.83 21.70
CA ASP A 477 5.67 -8.40 21.52
C ASP A 477 5.33 -7.79 22.89
N ALA A 478 6.29 -7.13 23.53
CA ALA A 478 6.16 -6.64 24.89
C ALA A 478 5.75 -5.14 24.91
N PRO A 479 4.71 -4.74 25.66
CA PRO A 479 4.26 -3.34 25.63
C PRO A 479 5.29 -2.36 26.17
N LEU A 480 5.59 -1.31 25.40
CA LEU A 480 6.47 -0.19 25.75
C LEU A 480 5.75 1.13 25.52
N LEU A 481 5.93 2.08 26.43
CA LEU A 481 5.31 3.40 26.35
C LEU A 481 6.26 4.47 26.89
N ILE A 482 6.32 5.62 26.21
CA ILE A 482 6.84 6.88 26.79
C ILE A 482 5.68 7.60 27.46
N SER A 483 5.87 8.08 28.68
CA SER A 483 4.84 8.85 29.38
C SER A 483 4.47 10.11 28.58
N PRO A 484 3.17 10.37 28.31
CA PRO A 484 2.75 11.62 27.68
C PRO A 484 2.99 12.85 28.57
N HIS A 485 3.34 12.67 29.84
CA HIS A 485 3.59 13.74 30.81
C HIS A 485 5.07 14.05 31.03
N ASP A 486 5.97 13.15 30.62
CA ASP A 486 7.42 13.29 30.78
C ASP A 486 8.16 12.38 29.80
N ASN A 487 8.87 12.97 28.84
CA ASN A 487 9.61 12.23 27.81
C ASN A 487 10.77 11.37 28.33
N LYS A 488 11.18 11.56 29.60
CA LYS A 488 12.20 10.71 30.25
C LYS A 488 11.61 9.47 30.90
N THR A 489 10.30 9.46 31.13
CA THR A 489 9.63 8.37 31.83
C THR A 489 9.18 7.30 30.84
N LEU A 490 9.64 6.07 31.06
CA LEU A 490 9.27 4.89 30.27
C LEU A 490 8.50 3.91 31.14
N TYR A 491 7.51 3.25 30.54
CA TYR A 491 6.86 2.08 31.09
C TYR A 491 7.11 0.89 30.17
N PHE A 492 7.48 -0.25 30.75
CA PHE A 492 7.76 -1.47 29.99
C PHE A 492 7.23 -2.68 30.74
N ALA A 493 6.63 -3.64 30.04
CA ALA A 493 5.82 -4.67 30.68
C ALA A 493 6.25 -6.10 30.37
N ALA A 494 6.36 -6.89 31.44
CA ALA A 494 6.51 -8.34 31.45
C ALA A 494 5.18 -8.96 31.97
N ASN A 495 5.22 -9.93 32.88
CA ASN A 495 4.08 -10.28 33.75
C ASN A 495 3.78 -9.21 34.81
N MET A 496 4.68 -8.24 34.97
CA MET A 496 4.57 -7.07 35.85
C MET A 496 5.00 -5.80 35.10
N LEU A 497 4.67 -4.63 35.65
CA LEU A 497 4.97 -3.34 35.04
C LEU A 497 6.24 -2.72 35.65
N PHE A 498 7.16 -2.30 34.79
CA PHE A 498 8.35 -1.55 35.15
C PHE A 498 8.22 -0.09 34.76
N LYS A 499 8.81 0.78 35.56
CA LYS A 499 8.91 2.23 35.31
C LYS A 499 10.38 2.66 35.38
N SER A 500 10.79 3.46 34.41
CA SER A 500 12.04 4.23 34.43
C SER A 500 11.69 5.71 34.36
N THR A 501 12.45 6.58 35.03
CA THR A 501 12.31 8.04 34.96
C THR A 501 13.53 8.72 34.32
N ASP A 502 14.43 7.92 33.76
CA ASP A 502 15.73 8.35 33.24
C ASP A 502 16.09 7.66 31.92
N ARG A 503 15.07 7.49 31.06
CA ARG A 503 15.20 6.92 29.71
C ARG A 503 15.72 5.49 29.67
N GLY A 504 15.38 4.69 30.67
CA GLY A 504 15.73 3.27 30.76
C GLY A 504 17.10 2.99 31.39
N ASN A 505 17.76 3.98 31.98
CA ASN A 505 19.02 3.72 32.69
C ASN A 505 18.78 2.93 33.98
N ASN A 506 17.70 3.25 34.70
CA ASN A 506 17.27 2.54 35.90
C ASN A 506 15.78 2.19 35.80
N TRP A 507 15.43 1.00 36.30
CA TRP A 507 14.06 0.50 36.32
C TRP A 507 13.61 0.17 37.73
N THR A 508 12.33 0.40 38.02
CA THR A 508 11.66 -0.02 39.25
C THR A 508 10.42 -0.81 38.87
N ALA A 509 10.26 -2.01 39.44
CA ALA A 509 9.00 -2.74 39.36
C ALA A 509 7.93 -2.00 40.17
N ILE A 510 6.88 -1.54 39.51
CA ILE A 510 5.77 -0.80 40.12
C ILE A 510 4.52 -1.67 40.29
N SER A 511 4.64 -2.98 40.08
CA SER A 511 3.59 -3.95 40.37
C SER A 511 4.17 -5.32 40.73
N GLY A 512 3.34 -6.19 41.32
CA GLY A 512 3.58 -7.63 41.30
C GLY A 512 3.15 -8.26 39.96
N ASP A 513 2.99 -9.58 39.93
CA ASP A 513 2.41 -10.29 38.79
C ASP A 513 0.93 -9.92 38.63
N LEU A 514 0.59 -9.26 37.52
CA LEU A 514 -0.77 -8.74 37.25
C LEU A 514 -1.63 -9.72 36.44
N THR A 515 -1.14 -10.93 36.18
CA THR A 515 -1.81 -11.94 35.34
C THR A 515 -2.66 -12.91 36.18
N ARG A 516 -3.37 -13.81 35.53
CA ARG A 516 -4.14 -14.88 36.21
C ARG A 516 -3.26 -15.98 36.79
N GLN A 517 -1.99 -16.05 36.39
CA GLN A 517 -1.04 -17.07 36.84
C GLN A 517 -1.55 -18.51 36.57
N ILE A 518 -2.17 -18.71 35.40
CA ILE A 518 -2.66 -20.02 34.97
C ILE A 518 -1.49 -20.91 34.55
N ASP A 519 -1.44 -22.13 35.06
CA ASP A 519 -0.52 -23.14 34.53
C ASP A 519 -1.03 -23.64 33.16
N ARG A 520 -0.38 -23.17 32.09
CA ARG A 520 -0.69 -23.57 30.71
C ARG A 520 -0.60 -25.09 30.48
N ASN A 521 0.21 -25.81 31.25
CA ASN A 521 0.43 -27.23 31.03
C ASN A 521 -0.69 -28.10 31.60
N ALA A 522 -1.55 -27.54 32.45
CA ALA A 522 -2.73 -28.21 32.98
C ALA A 522 -3.98 -28.01 32.11
N LEU A 523 -3.92 -27.11 31.11
CA LEU A 523 -5.04 -26.82 30.23
C LEU A 523 -5.19 -27.92 29.16
N PRO A 524 -6.42 -28.47 28.96
CA PRO A 524 -6.63 -29.51 27.97
C PRO A 524 -6.61 -28.94 26.55
N VAL A 525 -6.01 -29.70 25.63
CA VAL A 525 -5.98 -29.43 24.18
C VAL A 525 -6.52 -30.68 23.49
N MET A 526 -7.47 -30.54 22.57
CA MET A 526 -8.13 -31.69 21.92
C MET A 526 -8.69 -32.69 22.93
N GLY A 527 -9.33 -32.19 24.00
CA GLY A 527 -10.02 -33.02 25.00
C GLY A 527 -9.13 -33.69 26.05
N LYS A 528 -7.80 -33.48 26.05
CA LYS A 528 -6.88 -34.06 27.05
C LYS A 528 -5.71 -33.15 27.40
N VAL A 529 -5.05 -33.42 28.52
CA VAL A 529 -3.73 -32.84 28.83
C VAL A 529 -2.66 -33.68 28.14
N TRP A 530 -1.74 -33.01 27.43
CA TRP A 530 -0.68 -33.67 26.66
C TRP A 530 0.62 -33.81 27.45
N SER A 531 1.34 -34.91 27.24
CA SER A 531 2.66 -35.17 27.83
C SER A 531 3.64 -34.03 27.52
N MET A 532 4.66 -33.85 28.36
CA MET A 532 5.79 -32.97 28.03
C MET A 532 6.55 -33.41 26.76
N ASP A 533 6.47 -34.70 26.41
CA ASP A 533 7.12 -35.28 25.22
C ASP A 533 6.28 -35.17 23.94
N ALA A 534 5.11 -34.52 24.00
CA ALA A 534 4.31 -34.30 22.79
C ALA A 534 5.08 -33.43 21.78
N ILE A 535 4.96 -33.78 20.50
CA ILE A 535 5.77 -33.17 19.43
C ILE A 535 5.58 -31.65 19.39
N ALA A 536 6.71 -30.95 19.50
CA ALA A 536 6.82 -29.50 19.53
C ALA A 536 5.97 -28.79 20.62
N LYS A 537 5.62 -29.47 21.72
CA LYS A 537 4.78 -28.89 22.77
C LYS A 537 5.34 -27.56 23.25
N ASN A 538 4.52 -26.51 23.19
CA ASN A 538 4.85 -25.13 23.56
C ASN A 538 6.00 -24.47 22.76
N GLN A 539 6.57 -25.13 21.74
CA GLN A 539 7.61 -24.51 20.92
C GLN A 539 7.03 -23.31 20.15
N SER A 540 7.90 -22.36 19.84
CA SER A 540 7.55 -21.09 19.17
C SER A 540 6.31 -20.41 19.78
N THR A 541 6.13 -20.51 21.10
CA THR A 541 5.01 -19.94 21.86
C THR A 541 5.55 -19.24 23.11
N THR A 542 5.15 -17.99 23.31
CA THR A 542 5.46 -17.22 24.51
C THR A 542 5.00 -17.96 25.78
N ILE A 543 5.72 -17.80 26.89
CA ILE A 543 5.23 -18.26 28.20
C ILE A 543 3.90 -17.56 28.48
N TYR A 544 2.85 -18.27 28.88
CA TYR A 544 1.51 -17.68 29.07
C TYR A 544 1.42 -16.84 30.36
N GLY A 545 0.58 -15.81 30.36
CA GLY A 545 0.41 -14.90 31.50
C GLY A 545 1.43 -13.76 31.44
N ASN A 546 1.29 -12.89 30.45
CA ASN A 546 2.02 -11.63 30.28
C ASN A 546 1.07 -10.44 30.12
N ILE A 547 1.58 -9.25 30.41
CA ILE A 547 0.97 -8.00 29.97
C ILE A 547 1.29 -7.80 28.48
N VAL A 548 0.27 -7.47 27.70
CA VAL A 548 0.32 -7.36 26.22
C VAL A 548 -0.35 -6.10 25.67
N ALA A 549 -0.99 -5.32 26.53
CA ALA A 549 -1.44 -3.96 26.24
C ALA A 549 -1.11 -3.04 27.42
N LEU A 550 -0.70 -1.81 27.13
CA LEU A 550 -0.27 -0.83 28.14
C LEU A 550 -0.60 0.58 27.65
N ASN A 551 -1.19 1.40 28.53
CA ASN A 551 -1.42 2.81 28.23
C ASN A 551 -1.44 3.67 29.50
N GLU A 552 -0.88 4.88 29.43
CA GLU A 552 -1.04 5.94 30.44
C GLU A 552 -1.98 7.01 29.90
N SER A 553 -2.91 7.46 30.72
CA SER A 553 -3.83 8.54 30.32
C SER A 553 -3.07 9.83 29.98
N PRO A 554 -3.22 10.40 28.78
CA PRO A 554 -2.56 11.66 28.41
C PRO A 554 -3.13 12.87 29.14
N VAL A 555 -4.30 12.75 29.76
CA VAL A 555 -4.97 13.83 30.50
C VAL A 555 -4.96 13.64 32.03
N ALA A 556 -4.44 12.51 32.51
CA ALA A 556 -4.29 12.23 33.95
C ALA A 556 -2.99 11.44 34.23
N LYS A 557 -1.96 12.12 34.72
CA LYS A 557 -0.67 11.52 35.07
C LYS A 557 -0.82 10.40 36.12
N GLY A 558 -0.16 9.27 35.90
CA GLY A 558 -0.19 8.12 36.81
C GLY A 558 -1.48 7.29 36.75
N LEU A 559 -2.40 7.60 35.84
CA LEU A 559 -3.55 6.73 35.53
C LEU A 559 -3.13 5.73 34.46
N LEU A 560 -2.92 4.48 34.88
CA LEU A 560 -2.35 3.40 34.07
C LEU A 560 -3.39 2.31 33.80
N TYR A 561 -3.38 1.80 32.58
CA TYR A 561 -4.19 0.67 32.15
C TYR A 561 -3.27 -0.41 31.56
N ILE A 562 -3.48 -1.66 31.96
CA ILE A 562 -2.81 -2.81 31.36
C ILE A 562 -3.81 -3.89 30.96
N GLY A 563 -3.46 -4.65 29.94
CA GLY A 563 -4.21 -5.79 29.44
C GLY A 563 -3.31 -7.02 29.33
N THR A 564 -3.84 -8.21 29.60
CA THR A 564 -3.05 -9.45 29.60
C THR A 564 -3.48 -10.44 28.51
N ASP A 565 -2.55 -11.33 28.14
CA ASP A 565 -2.82 -12.41 27.17
C ASP A 565 -3.79 -13.47 27.70
N ASP A 566 -4.03 -13.49 29.02
CA ASP A 566 -5.01 -14.30 29.72
C ASP A 566 -6.31 -13.55 30.09
N GLY A 567 -6.55 -12.39 29.47
CA GLY A 567 -7.84 -11.71 29.43
C GLY A 567 -8.23 -10.94 30.69
N LEU A 568 -7.26 -10.31 31.34
CA LEU A 568 -7.49 -9.31 32.39
C LEU A 568 -7.27 -7.90 31.86
N VAL A 569 -8.06 -6.95 32.39
CA VAL A 569 -7.70 -5.53 32.37
C VAL A 569 -7.47 -5.09 33.80
N GLN A 570 -6.34 -4.42 34.06
CA GLN A 570 -6.02 -3.86 35.36
C GLN A 570 -5.79 -2.35 35.27
N ILE A 571 -6.26 -1.64 36.29
CA ILE A 571 -6.25 -0.17 36.33
C ILE A 571 -5.55 0.30 37.61
N SER A 572 -4.62 1.22 37.48
CA SER A 572 -4.03 1.95 38.61
C SER A 572 -4.33 3.43 38.48
N GLU A 573 -4.88 4.05 39.52
CA GLU A 573 -5.16 5.50 39.56
C GLU A 573 -4.09 6.28 40.37
N ASN A 574 -3.03 5.60 40.79
CA ASN A 574 -2.03 6.11 41.73
C ASN A 574 -0.59 5.70 41.36
N ASP A 575 -0.29 5.71 40.06
CA ASP A 575 1.07 5.50 39.51
C ASP A 575 1.65 4.12 39.85
N GLY A 576 0.81 3.08 39.80
CA GLY A 576 1.19 1.68 40.00
C GLY A 576 1.12 1.20 41.45
N ARG A 577 0.85 2.05 42.44
CA ARG A 577 0.85 1.63 43.86
C ARG A 577 -0.25 0.63 44.18
N GLU A 578 -1.43 0.79 43.60
CA GLU A 578 -2.56 -0.13 43.74
C GLU A 578 -3.20 -0.42 42.38
N TRP A 579 -3.74 -1.64 42.24
CA TRP A 579 -4.32 -2.14 40.99
C TRP A 579 -5.73 -2.70 41.22
N ARG A 580 -6.68 -2.23 40.44
CA ARG A 580 -8.05 -2.77 40.36
C ARG A 580 -8.15 -3.72 39.18
N LYS A 581 -8.49 -4.97 39.47
CA LYS A 581 -8.65 -6.04 38.48
C LYS A 581 -10.08 -6.10 37.92
N VAL A 582 -10.20 -6.22 36.60
CA VAL A 582 -11.46 -6.50 35.87
C VAL A 582 -11.27 -7.77 35.04
N GLU A 583 -12.19 -8.72 35.19
CA GLU A 583 -12.05 -10.08 34.64
C GLU A 583 -13.16 -10.48 33.66
N LYS A 584 -14.25 -9.70 33.58
CA LYS A 584 -15.44 -10.01 32.78
C LYS A 584 -15.88 -8.76 32.04
N PHE A 585 -16.24 -8.93 30.78
CA PHE A 585 -16.65 -7.86 29.88
C PHE A 585 -17.92 -8.28 29.12
N PRO A 586 -18.83 -7.36 28.79
CA PRO A 586 -20.04 -7.69 28.04
C PRO A 586 -19.72 -8.31 26.68
N GLY A 587 -20.27 -9.49 26.40
CA GLY A 587 -20.15 -10.17 25.12
C GLY A 587 -18.77 -10.78 24.80
N VAL A 588 -17.72 -10.46 25.56
CA VAL A 588 -16.37 -10.98 25.34
C VAL A 588 -16.19 -12.33 26.05
N PRO A 589 -15.74 -13.39 25.35
CA PRO A 589 -15.44 -14.67 25.98
C PRO A 589 -14.35 -14.58 27.06
N ALA A 590 -14.41 -15.47 28.05
CA ALA A 590 -13.41 -15.50 29.12
C ALA A 590 -12.00 -15.79 28.56
N ASN A 591 -10.99 -15.16 29.17
CA ASN A 591 -9.57 -15.31 28.80
C ASN A 591 -9.25 -14.89 27.35
N THR A 592 -10.08 -14.02 26.75
CA THR A 592 -9.79 -13.45 25.43
C THR A 592 -8.60 -12.51 25.51
N TYR A 593 -7.70 -12.58 24.54
CA TYR A 593 -6.49 -11.75 24.45
C TYR A 593 -6.87 -10.25 24.39
N VAL A 594 -6.35 -9.44 25.31
CA VAL A 594 -6.51 -7.97 25.27
C VAL A 594 -5.52 -7.41 24.28
N ASN A 595 -5.94 -7.15 23.04
CA ASN A 595 -5.02 -6.79 21.97
C ASN A 595 -4.56 -5.33 22.06
N ASP A 596 -5.43 -4.43 22.51
CA ASP A 596 -5.11 -3.01 22.62
C ASP A 596 -5.93 -2.32 23.72
N LEU A 597 -5.34 -1.29 24.33
CA LEU A 597 -5.95 -0.41 25.32
C LEU A 597 -5.52 1.02 25.02
N LYS A 598 -6.49 1.93 24.88
CA LYS A 598 -6.21 3.35 24.60
C LYS A 598 -7.01 4.22 25.55
N ALA A 599 -6.32 4.91 26.46
CA ALA A 599 -6.94 5.95 27.27
C ALA A 599 -7.32 7.13 26.36
N SER A 600 -8.44 7.78 26.66
CA SER A 600 -8.90 8.89 25.83
C SER A 600 -7.91 10.06 25.87
N LEU A 601 -7.74 10.69 24.70
CA LEU A 601 -7.00 11.93 24.54
C LEU A 601 -7.72 13.14 25.18
N HIS A 602 -9.00 13.00 25.54
CA HIS A 602 -9.89 14.11 25.90
C HIS A 602 -10.49 14.02 27.31
N ASP A 603 -10.69 12.80 27.84
CA ASP A 603 -11.36 12.59 29.14
C ASP A 603 -10.67 11.49 29.95
N ALA A 604 -10.23 11.84 31.16
CA ALA A 604 -9.56 10.91 32.08
C ALA A 604 -10.43 9.71 32.50
N ASN A 605 -11.75 9.82 32.35
CA ASN A 605 -12.68 8.74 32.67
C ASN A 605 -12.85 7.73 31.53
N VAL A 606 -12.42 8.06 30.31
CA VAL A 606 -12.71 7.26 29.12
C VAL A 606 -11.49 6.41 28.73
N VAL A 607 -11.72 5.11 28.51
CA VAL A 607 -10.72 4.17 27.99
C VAL A 607 -11.40 3.19 27.03
N TYR A 608 -10.72 2.89 25.93
CA TYR A 608 -11.16 1.92 24.93
C TYR A 608 -10.34 0.64 25.03
N ALA A 609 -10.96 -0.49 24.69
CA ALA A 609 -10.31 -1.79 24.66
C ALA A 609 -10.68 -2.56 23.39
N ALA A 610 -9.68 -3.15 22.73
CA ALA A 610 -9.86 -4.14 21.68
C ALA A 610 -9.51 -5.53 22.24
N PHE A 611 -10.44 -6.47 22.09
CA PHE A 611 -10.20 -7.89 22.40
C PHE A 611 -10.16 -8.69 21.11
N ASN A 612 -9.25 -9.65 21.03
CA ASN A 612 -9.09 -10.48 19.84
C ASN A 612 -9.17 -11.96 20.21
N ASN A 613 -10.19 -12.66 19.69
CA ASN A 613 -10.48 -14.05 20.02
C ASN A 613 -10.28 -15.03 18.84
N HIS A 614 -9.70 -14.60 17.71
CA HIS A 614 -9.53 -15.47 16.54
C HIS A 614 -8.69 -16.72 16.85
N LYS A 615 -7.78 -16.61 17.83
CA LYS A 615 -6.95 -17.73 18.33
C LYS A 615 -7.72 -18.79 19.13
N ASN A 616 -9.05 -18.69 19.16
CA ASN A 616 -9.98 -19.71 19.63
C ASN A 616 -11.06 -20.05 18.57
N GLY A 617 -10.89 -19.61 17.32
CA GLY A 617 -11.87 -19.79 16.23
C GLY A 617 -13.04 -18.82 16.23
N ASP A 618 -12.94 -17.71 16.97
CA ASP A 618 -13.96 -16.67 17.04
C ASP A 618 -13.45 -15.37 16.40
N PHE A 619 -13.92 -15.09 15.20
CA PHE A 619 -13.44 -13.97 14.38
C PHE A 619 -14.11 -12.63 14.68
N LYS A 620 -15.05 -12.61 15.63
CA LYS A 620 -15.85 -11.43 15.95
C LYS A 620 -14.99 -10.26 16.42
N PRO A 621 -15.26 -9.03 15.93
CA PRO A 621 -14.64 -7.83 16.47
C PRO A 621 -15.24 -7.49 17.85
N TYR A 622 -14.38 -7.31 18.85
CA TYR A 622 -14.78 -6.88 20.19
C TYR A 622 -14.12 -5.54 20.54
N VAL A 623 -14.88 -4.45 20.38
CA VAL A 623 -14.46 -3.10 20.75
C VAL A 623 -15.33 -2.62 21.89
N LEU A 624 -14.71 -2.21 23.00
CA LEU A 624 -15.41 -1.75 24.18
C LEU A 624 -14.92 -0.38 24.63
N VAL A 625 -15.80 0.34 25.32
CA VAL A 625 -15.49 1.61 25.98
C VAL A 625 -15.90 1.54 27.45
N SER A 626 -15.07 2.10 28.32
CA SER A 626 -15.46 2.48 29.67
C SER A 626 -15.47 3.99 29.77
N LYS A 627 -16.48 4.56 30.47
CA LYS A 627 -16.62 6.00 30.72
C LYS A 627 -16.45 6.36 32.20
N ASN A 628 -15.85 5.46 32.97
CA ASN A 628 -15.64 5.59 34.41
C ASN A 628 -14.36 4.90 34.89
N LYS A 629 -13.27 5.05 34.12
CA LYS A 629 -11.92 4.50 34.40
C LYS A 629 -11.89 2.98 34.53
N GLY A 630 -12.57 2.29 33.62
CA GLY A 630 -12.58 0.83 33.55
C GLY A 630 -13.48 0.14 34.57
N LYS A 631 -14.31 0.86 35.34
CA LYS A 631 -15.22 0.24 36.34
C LYS A 631 -16.37 -0.53 35.69
N THR A 632 -16.94 0.02 34.62
CA THR A 632 -17.95 -0.64 33.78
C THR A 632 -17.60 -0.45 32.31
N TRP A 633 -18.01 -1.41 31.47
CA TRP A 633 -17.69 -1.44 30.04
C TRP A 633 -18.96 -1.58 29.20
N GLU A 634 -18.95 -0.97 28.02
CA GLU A 634 -20.01 -0.99 27.01
C GLU A 634 -19.41 -1.46 25.68
N ILE A 635 -20.13 -2.29 24.93
CA ILE A 635 -19.70 -2.70 23.59
C ILE A 635 -20.01 -1.60 22.56
N ILE A 636 -19.01 -1.29 21.73
CA ILE A 636 -19.09 -0.30 20.64
C ILE A 636 -18.54 -0.89 19.32
N THR A 637 -18.69 -2.20 19.13
CA THR A 637 -18.37 -2.87 17.87
C THR A 637 -19.24 -2.37 16.71
N GLY A 638 -20.47 -1.93 16.98
CA GLY A 638 -21.38 -1.39 15.96
C GLY A 638 -21.63 -2.37 14.80
N ASP A 639 -21.43 -1.89 13.57
CA ASP A 639 -21.58 -2.60 12.30
C ASP A 639 -20.25 -3.04 11.67
N LEU A 640 -19.18 -3.19 12.46
CA LEU A 640 -17.93 -3.81 11.97
C LEU A 640 -18.19 -5.25 11.44
N PRO A 641 -17.47 -5.70 10.38
CA PRO A 641 -17.69 -7.04 9.83
C PRO A 641 -17.45 -8.15 10.85
N GLU A 642 -18.36 -9.13 10.90
CA GLU A 642 -18.30 -10.23 11.87
C GLU A 642 -17.03 -11.09 11.74
N ARG A 643 -16.53 -11.30 10.51
CA ARG A 643 -15.25 -11.92 10.24
C ARG A 643 -14.22 -10.83 9.94
N GLY A 644 -13.56 -10.34 10.98
CA GLY A 644 -12.65 -9.20 10.86
C GLY A 644 -12.19 -8.69 12.23
N SER A 645 -11.51 -9.57 12.98
CA SER A 645 -11.05 -9.25 14.34
C SER A 645 -10.27 -7.93 14.38
N VAL A 646 -10.45 -7.18 15.46
CA VAL A 646 -9.79 -5.88 15.66
C VAL A 646 -8.44 -6.07 16.32
N TYR A 647 -7.46 -5.33 15.85
CA TYR A 647 -6.12 -5.28 16.42
C TYR A 647 -5.87 -3.99 17.19
N SER A 648 -6.21 -2.83 16.62
CA SER A 648 -5.81 -1.54 17.18
C SER A 648 -6.94 -0.53 17.08
N ILE A 649 -6.96 0.40 18.03
CA ILE A 649 -7.89 1.52 18.08
C ILE A 649 -7.07 2.81 18.13
N ALA A 650 -7.53 3.87 17.45
CA ALA A 650 -7.01 5.21 17.64
C ALA A 650 -8.17 6.22 17.80
N GLN A 651 -7.96 7.24 18.62
CA GLN A 651 -8.89 8.35 18.79
C GLN A 651 -8.29 9.60 18.13
N ASP A 652 -9.10 10.36 17.40
CA ASP A 652 -8.66 11.66 16.89
C ASP A 652 -8.28 12.60 18.04
N HIS A 653 -7.26 13.42 17.79
CA HIS A 653 -6.70 14.32 18.78
C HIS A 653 -7.47 15.64 18.92
N ILE A 654 -8.53 15.87 18.14
CA ILE A 654 -9.39 17.06 18.23
C ILE A 654 -10.86 16.68 18.52
N ASP A 655 -11.45 15.75 17.76
CA ASP A 655 -12.82 15.28 17.93
C ASP A 655 -12.86 13.98 18.75
N PRO A 656 -13.43 13.98 19.97
CA PRO A 656 -13.50 12.79 20.81
C PRO A 656 -14.37 11.66 20.24
N ASN A 657 -15.27 11.94 19.28
CA ASN A 657 -16.15 10.95 18.67
C ASN A 657 -15.58 10.31 17.40
N LEU A 658 -14.51 10.87 16.84
CA LEU A 658 -13.82 10.31 15.69
C LEU A 658 -12.83 9.22 16.14
N LEU A 659 -13.19 7.97 15.84
CA LEU A 659 -12.41 6.78 16.18
C LEU A 659 -11.98 6.05 14.91
N PHE A 660 -10.85 5.35 15.00
CA PHE A 660 -10.32 4.48 13.95
C PHE A 660 -10.11 3.07 14.52
N ALA A 661 -10.36 2.04 13.70
CA ALA A 661 -10.18 0.64 14.07
C ALA A 661 -9.43 -0.12 12.96
N GLY A 662 -8.28 -0.69 13.32
CA GLY A 662 -7.48 -1.57 12.47
C GLY A 662 -7.93 -3.01 12.65
N THR A 663 -8.22 -3.70 11.55
CA THR A 663 -8.83 -5.03 11.54
C THR A 663 -8.03 -6.00 10.68
N GLU A 664 -8.41 -7.28 10.70
CA GLU A 664 -7.85 -8.31 9.80
C GLU A 664 -7.89 -7.91 8.32
N PHE A 665 -8.93 -7.21 7.87
CA PHE A 665 -9.15 -6.96 6.43
C PHE A 665 -9.23 -5.47 6.07
N GLY A 666 -8.54 -4.63 6.84
CA GLY A 666 -8.37 -3.20 6.56
C GLY A 666 -8.70 -2.31 7.75
N ILE A 667 -9.04 -1.06 7.46
CA ILE A 667 -9.25 0.00 8.46
C ILE A 667 -10.62 0.65 8.33
N TYR A 668 -11.23 0.94 9.47
CA TYR A 668 -12.54 1.55 9.61
C TYR A 668 -12.47 2.83 10.45
N TYR A 669 -13.41 3.74 10.23
CA TYR A 669 -13.58 4.93 11.05
C TYR A 669 -15.03 5.05 11.53
N SER A 670 -15.23 5.77 12.63
CA SER A 670 -16.53 6.11 13.20
C SER A 670 -16.50 7.59 13.58
N THR A 671 -17.51 8.37 13.16
CA THR A 671 -17.76 9.74 13.66
C THR A 671 -18.78 9.79 14.80
N THR A 672 -19.20 8.63 15.31
CA THR A 672 -20.30 8.47 16.27
C THR A 672 -19.86 7.78 17.56
N GLY A 673 -18.56 7.84 17.90
CA GLY A 673 -18.01 7.23 19.11
C GLY A 673 -18.09 5.69 19.14
N GLY A 674 -18.14 5.05 17.98
CA GLY A 674 -18.12 3.59 17.80
C GLY A 674 -19.50 2.96 17.60
N THR A 675 -20.57 3.75 17.49
CA THR A 675 -21.90 3.16 17.21
C THR A 675 -22.06 2.71 15.76
N THR A 676 -21.40 3.39 14.82
CA THR A 676 -21.39 3.04 13.38
C THR A 676 -20.01 3.26 12.78
N TRP A 677 -19.54 2.28 12.02
CA TRP A 677 -18.24 2.19 11.40
C TRP A 677 -18.38 2.16 9.87
N LYS A 678 -17.38 2.70 9.19
CA LYS A 678 -17.27 2.70 7.73
C LYS A 678 -15.84 2.44 7.32
N LYS A 679 -15.64 1.69 6.22
CA LYS A 679 -14.29 1.47 5.65
C LYS A 679 -13.68 2.82 5.29
N LEU A 680 -12.42 3.03 5.65
CA LEU A 680 -11.76 4.32 5.50
C LEU A 680 -10.92 4.37 4.21
N GLY A 681 -11.32 5.23 3.28
CA GLY A 681 -10.50 5.61 2.13
C GLY A 681 -10.46 4.61 0.99
N SER A 682 -9.48 4.78 0.10
CA SER A 682 -9.12 3.84 -0.97
C SER A 682 -7.60 3.72 -1.11
N GLY A 683 -7.11 2.77 -1.91
CA GLY A 683 -5.67 2.56 -2.16
C GLY A 683 -4.94 1.67 -1.14
N LEU A 684 -5.60 1.29 -0.05
CA LEU A 684 -5.14 0.22 0.84
C LEU A 684 -5.75 -1.12 0.36
N PRO A 685 -4.94 -2.16 0.10
CA PRO A 685 -5.46 -3.47 -0.29
C PRO A 685 -6.23 -4.15 0.86
N THR A 686 -6.88 -5.27 0.59
CA THR A 686 -7.26 -6.19 1.66
C THR A 686 -5.98 -6.61 2.39
N VAL A 687 -5.81 -6.21 3.66
CA VAL A 687 -4.61 -6.50 4.47
C VAL A 687 -4.91 -6.27 5.95
N ALA A 688 -4.24 -7.01 6.84
CA ALA A 688 -4.29 -6.74 8.27
C ALA A 688 -3.62 -5.41 8.60
N VAL A 689 -4.38 -4.54 9.29
CA VAL A 689 -3.88 -3.32 9.92
C VAL A 689 -3.67 -3.61 11.39
N ARG A 690 -2.42 -3.93 11.77
CA ARG A 690 -2.06 -4.38 13.11
C ARG A 690 -1.97 -3.23 14.11
N ASP A 691 -1.60 -2.05 13.63
CA ASP A 691 -1.46 -0.89 14.49
C ASP A 691 -1.67 0.45 13.76
N ILE A 692 -2.06 1.47 14.51
CA ILE A 692 -2.45 2.80 14.02
C ILE A 692 -1.82 3.86 14.92
N GLU A 693 -1.15 4.84 14.31
CA GLU A 693 -0.61 6.01 15.00
C GLU A 693 -1.08 7.32 14.33
N VAL A 694 -1.29 8.36 15.15
CA VAL A 694 -1.75 9.68 14.68
C VAL A 694 -0.60 10.67 14.74
N GLN A 695 -0.14 11.14 13.58
CA GLN A 695 0.75 12.29 13.52
C GLN A 695 -0.08 13.57 13.67
N ARG A 696 -0.09 14.12 14.90
CA ARG A 696 -0.98 15.23 15.29
C ARG A 696 -0.71 16.54 14.56
N ARG A 697 0.57 16.91 14.36
CA ARG A 697 0.94 18.16 13.68
C ARG A 697 0.45 18.17 12.23
N GLU A 698 0.52 17.02 11.57
CA GLU A 698 0.18 16.88 10.17
C GLU A 698 -1.30 16.49 9.94
N ASN A 699 -2.01 16.03 10.97
CA ASN A 699 -3.30 15.31 10.86
C ASN A 699 -3.19 14.07 9.95
N ASP A 700 -2.05 13.39 9.98
CA ASP A 700 -1.85 12.18 9.21
C ASP A 700 -2.22 10.95 10.06
N LEU A 701 -2.80 9.94 9.40
CA LEU A 701 -3.02 8.62 9.99
C LEU A 701 -2.01 7.65 9.39
N VAL A 702 -1.19 7.04 10.23
CA VAL A 702 -0.13 6.11 9.80
C VAL A 702 -0.49 4.71 10.29
N VAL A 703 -0.37 3.72 9.41
CA VAL A 703 -0.77 2.34 9.72
C VAL A 703 0.35 1.35 9.44
N ALA A 704 0.59 0.44 10.38
CA ALA A 704 1.40 -0.77 10.18
C ALA A 704 0.52 -1.84 9.55
N THR A 705 0.91 -2.31 8.37
CA THR A 705 0.29 -3.48 7.76
C THR A 705 1.16 -4.71 7.95
N PHE A 706 0.52 -5.86 8.09
CA PHE A 706 1.24 -7.13 8.20
C PHE A 706 1.42 -7.76 6.81
N GLY A 707 2.28 -7.19 5.97
CA GLY A 707 2.65 -7.76 4.66
C GLY A 707 2.54 -6.81 3.47
N ARG A 708 2.32 -5.51 3.68
CA ARG A 708 2.35 -4.47 2.63
C ARG A 708 3.10 -3.19 3.07
N GLY A 709 3.95 -3.30 4.09
CA GLY A 709 4.71 -2.17 4.64
C GLY A 709 3.85 -1.16 5.42
N PHE A 710 4.27 0.10 5.45
CA PHE A 710 3.51 1.20 6.04
C PHE A 710 2.68 1.94 5.01
N TYR A 711 1.54 2.47 5.46
CA TYR A 711 0.73 3.42 4.69
C TYR A 711 0.45 4.69 5.49
N VAL A 712 0.34 5.81 4.78
CA VAL A 712 -0.05 7.11 5.31
C VAL A 712 -1.33 7.57 4.61
N LEU A 713 -2.33 7.97 5.39
CA LEU A 713 -3.43 8.80 4.92
C LEU A 713 -3.10 10.25 5.25
N ASP A 714 -2.61 10.98 4.25
CA ASP A 714 -2.22 12.38 4.40
C ASP A 714 -3.46 13.24 4.71
N ASP A 715 -3.44 13.97 5.82
CA ASP A 715 -4.50 14.87 6.30
C ASP A 715 -5.93 14.27 6.32
N TYR A 716 -6.28 13.56 7.39
CA TYR A 716 -7.64 13.02 7.59
C TYR A 716 -8.66 14.03 8.13
N SER A 717 -8.26 15.29 8.38
CA SER A 717 -9.04 16.26 9.15
C SER A 717 -10.45 16.53 8.62
N ALA A 718 -10.69 16.37 7.32
CA ALA A 718 -12.01 16.48 6.69
C ALA A 718 -13.07 15.55 7.31
N LEU A 719 -12.67 14.44 7.94
CA LEU A 719 -13.58 13.53 8.64
C LEU A 719 -14.25 14.18 9.87
N ARG A 720 -13.64 15.20 10.48
CA ARG A 720 -14.18 15.91 11.65
C ARG A 720 -15.40 16.77 11.31
N GLU A 721 -15.42 17.32 10.09
CA GLU A 721 -16.55 18.12 9.60
C GLU A 721 -17.61 17.24 8.91
N PHE A 722 -17.27 15.98 8.63
CA PHE A 722 -18.10 15.08 7.84
C PHE A 722 -19.40 14.75 8.56
N SER A 723 -20.50 15.32 8.06
CA SER A 723 -21.80 15.26 8.69
C SER A 723 -22.92 15.45 7.68
N GLN A 724 -24.14 15.05 8.05
CA GLN A 724 -25.26 15.18 7.13
C GLN A 724 -25.54 16.63 6.70
N LYS A 725 -25.34 17.56 7.64
CA LYS A 725 -25.48 19.00 7.39
C LYS A 725 -24.49 19.50 6.33
N VAL A 726 -23.31 18.91 6.24
CA VAL A 726 -22.31 19.25 5.22
C VAL A 726 -22.69 18.63 3.87
N THR A 727 -23.09 17.37 3.86
CA THR A 727 -23.41 16.63 2.64
C THR A 727 -24.70 17.10 1.97
N ASP A 728 -25.62 17.71 2.73
CA ASP A 728 -26.85 18.32 2.21
C ASP A 728 -26.66 19.64 1.49
N LYS A 729 -25.52 20.33 1.70
CA LYS A 729 -25.17 21.56 0.96
C LYS A 729 -24.85 21.19 -0.48
N ASN A 730 -25.20 22.08 -1.43
CA ASN A 730 -24.88 21.89 -2.84
C ASN A 730 -23.38 21.64 -3.07
N ALA A 731 -22.53 22.40 -2.36
CA ALA A 731 -21.10 22.18 -2.29
C ALA A 731 -20.51 22.63 -0.94
N HIS A 732 -19.34 22.10 -0.59
CA HIS A 732 -18.60 22.48 0.61
C HIS A 732 -17.09 22.29 0.42
N ILE A 733 -16.28 23.29 0.80
CA ILE A 733 -14.83 23.13 0.96
C ILE A 733 -14.56 22.92 2.45
N PHE A 734 -13.93 21.80 2.78
CA PHE A 734 -13.52 21.46 4.15
C PHE A 734 -12.39 22.40 4.61
N ASP A 735 -12.03 22.34 5.88
CA ASP A 735 -10.82 22.99 6.39
C ASP A 735 -9.59 22.55 5.59
N VAL A 736 -8.71 23.52 5.33
CA VAL A 736 -7.56 23.35 4.46
C VAL A 736 -6.31 23.52 5.30
N LYS A 737 -5.54 22.44 5.43
CA LYS A 737 -4.24 22.47 6.09
C LYS A 737 -3.28 23.43 5.36
N PRO A 738 -2.40 24.16 6.08
CA PRO A 738 -1.39 24.99 5.44
C PRO A 738 -0.55 24.19 4.42
N GLY A 739 -0.44 24.71 3.20
CA GLY A 739 0.38 24.07 2.16
C GLY A 739 1.85 24.38 2.33
N LEU A 740 2.71 23.43 1.97
CA LEU A 740 4.16 23.58 2.00
C LEU A 740 4.70 23.51 0.57
N LEU A 741 5.28 24.61 0.10
CA LEU A 741 5.88 24.70 -1.25
C LEU A 741 7.39 24.60 -1.18
N TYR A 742 7.96 23.83 -2.09
CA TYR A 742 9.40 23.70 -2.29
C TYR A 742 9.68 23.17 -3.70
N HIS A 743 10.93 23.33 -4.13
CA HIS A 743 11.41 22.60 -5.30
C HIS A 743 11.84 21.21 -4.85
N GLU A 744 11.34 20.20 -5.53
CA GLU A 744 11.82 18.84 -5.39
C GLU A 744 13.25 18.75 -5.98
N ALA A 745 14.12 18.04 -5.27
CA ALA A 745 15.44 17.70 -5.73
C ALA A 745 15.36 16.51 -6.67
N SER A 746 16.19 16.48 -7.72
CA SER A 746 16.31 15.33 -8.60
C SER A 746 17.75 14.81 -8.58
N PRO A 747 18.20 14.19 -7.47
CA PRO A 747 19.60 13.87 -7.21
C PRO A 747 20.21 12.89 -8.21
N ILE A 748 19.40 12.06 -8.89
CA ILE A 748 19.87 11.10 -9.91
C ILE A 748 19.42 11.48 -11.34
N GLY A 749 19.04 12.75 -11.56
CA GLY A 749 18.84 13.31 -12.90
C GLY A 749 17.44 13.10 -13.49
N TYR A 750 17.33 12.59 -14.71
CA TYR A 750 16.08 12.44 -15.47
C TYR A 750 14.92 11.80 -14.69
N GLY A 751 13.67 12.03 -15.13
CA GLY A 751 12.45 11.60 -14.43
C GLY A 751 12.43 10.12 -13.99
N PRO A 752 11.56 9.76 -13.04
CA PRO A 752 11.61 8.48 -12.32
C PRO A 752 11.57 7.26 -13.26
N PRO A 753 12.37 6.19 -13.02
CA PRO A 753 13.38 6.03 -11.96
C PRO A 753 14.76 6.66 -12.29
N GLY A 754 14.87 7.45 -13.34
CA GLY A 754 16.15 7.88 -13.90
C GLY A 754 16.80 6.74 -14.71
N PHE A 755 18.12 6.58 -14.59
CA PHE A 755 18.86 5.48 -15.25
C PHE A 755 19.15 4.30 -14.31
N MET A 756 18.36 4.14 -13.24
CA MET A 756 18.54 3.06 -12.27
C MET A 756 17.91 1.72 -12.70
N GLY A 757 17.05 1.73 -13.73
CA GLY A 757 16.31 0.55 -14.16
C GLY A 757 15.03 0.26 -13.35
N ALA A 758 14.27 -0.75 -13.78
CA ALA A 758 12.95 -1.06 -13.24
C ALA A 758 12.95 -1.75 -11.87
N GLU A 759 14.09 -2.31 -11.44
CA GLU A 759 14.24 -2.88 -10.09
C GLU A 759 14.32 -1.80 -8.99
N TYR A 760 14.59 -0.55 -9.36
CA TYR A 760 14.78 0.51 -8.37
C TYR A 760 13.46 0.86 -7.66
N PHE A 761 13.32 0.39 -6.41
CA PHE A 761 12.14 0.64 -5.60
C PHE A 761 11.97 2.12 -5.24
N MET A 762 10.75 2.62 -5.46
CA MET A 762 10.33 3.99 -5.13
C MET A 762 8.91 3.97 -4.57
N ALA A 763 8.68 4.67 -3.47
CA ALA A 763 7.35 4.95 -2.93
C ALA A 763 7.06 6.45 -3.04
N SER A 764 5.87 6.83 -3.51
CA SER A 764 5.57 8.23 -3.84
C SER A 764 5.61 9.17 -2.62
N ASN A 765 6.06 10.41 -2.83
CA ASN A 765 5.76 11.53 -1.94
C ASN A 765 4.28 11.93 -2.11
N PRO A 766 3.68 12.63 -1.14
CA PRO A 766 2.45 13.37 -1.38
C PRO A 766 2.75 14.59 -2.28
N ASP A 767 1.79 14.99 -3.09
CA ASP A 767 1.93 16.14 -4.00
C ASP A 767 2.38 17.42 -3.27
N VAL A 768 3.35 18.13 -3.84
CA VAL A 768 3.80 19.43 -3.31
C VAL A 768 2.75 20.50 -3.58
N GLY A 769 2.21 21.11 -2.52
CA GLY A 769 1.18 22.13 -2.70
C GLY A 769 0.25 22.32 -1.51
N VAL A 770 -0.94 22.83 -1.84
CA VAL A 770 -2.09 22.96 -0.93
C VAL A 770 -3.17 21.98 -1.37
N THR A 771 -3.43 20.97 -0.53
CA THR A 771 -4.47 19.97 -0.79
C THR A 771 -5.82 20.48 -0.32
N LEU A 772 -6.75 20.62 -1.27
CA LEU A 772 -8.14 20.98 -1.03
C LEU A 772 -8.99 19.70 -1.02
N THR A 773 -9.75 19.51 0.05
CA THR A 773 -10.83 18.51 0.09
C THR A 773 -12.16 19.24 -0.02
N TYR A 774 -13.06 18.75 -0.87
CA TYR A 774 -14.39 19.34 -1.06
C TYR A 774 -15.45 18.30 -1.36
N HIS A 775 -16.71 18.64 -1.12
CA HIS A 775 -17.89 17.84 -1.41
C HIS A 775 -18.80 18.55 -2.40
N ILE A 776 -19.36 17.80 -3.36
CA ILE A 776 -20.43 18.22 -4.26
C ILE A 776 -21.61 17.26 -4.07
N LYS A 777 -22.79 17.78 -3.74
CA LYS A 777 -23.99 16.95 -3.53
C LYS A 777 -24.41 16.24 -4.82
N GLU A 778 -24.61 17.03 -5.87
CA GLU A 778 -25.05 16.53 -7.17
C GLU A 778 -24.37 17.31 -8.28
N ALA A 779 -23.58 16.61 -9.10
CA ALA A 779 -23.01 17.16 -10.31
C ALA A 779 -24.01 17.08 -11.47
N PRO A 780 -24.05 18.11 -12.34
CA PRO A 780 -24.89 18.11 -13.53
C PRO A 780 -24.45 17.00 -14.51
N LYS A 781 -25.44 16.29 -15.06
CA LYS A 781 -25.22 15.30 -16.13
C LYS A 781 -25.29 15.95 -17.51
N THR A 782 -24.42 15.54 -18.43
CA THR A 782 -24.51 15.87 -19.86
C THR A 782 -25.82 15.34 -20.45
N LEU A 783 -26.28 15.94 -21.55
CA LEU A 783 -27.41 15.45 -22.35
C LEU A 783 -27.21 13.98 -22.74
N LYS A 784 -26.00 13.65 -23.21
CA LYS A 784 -25.60 12.27 -23.53
C LYS A 784 -25.73 11.33 -22.33
N ALA A 785 -25.23 11.73 -21.16
CA ALA A 785 -25.32 10.91 -19.94
C ALA A 785 -26.76 10.77 -19.43
N LYS A 786 -27.61 11.79 -19.61
CA LYS A 786 -29.04 11.72 -19.29
C LYS A 786 -29.76 10.74 -20.20
N ARG A 787 -29.51 10.80 -21.52
CA ARG A 787 -30.05 9.86 -22.50
C ARG A 787 -29.62 8.43 -22.17
N GLN A 788 -28.33 8.18 -22.00
CA GLN A 788 -27.81 6.85 -21.65
C GLN A 788 -28.40 6.30 -20.34
N ALA A 789 -28.63 7.17 -19.35
CA ALA A 789 -29.29 6.77 -18.11
C ALA A 789 -30.76 6.35 -18.33
N GLU A 790 -31.49 7.05 -19.20
CA GLU A 790 -32.88 6.70 -19.53
C GLU A 790 -32.98 5.43 -20.41
N GLU A 791 -32.04 5.24 -21.34
CA GLU A 791 -31.89 4.01 -22.13
C GLU A 791 -31.61 2.81 -21.21
N LYS A 792 -30.71 2.97 -20.23
CA LYS A 792 -30.41 1.93 -19.23
C LYS A 792 -31.61 1.61 -18.34
N LYS A 793 -32.47 2.58 -18.07
CA LYS A 793 -33.70 2.41 -17.29
C LYS A 793 -34.79 1.67 -18.08
N ASN A 794 -34.80 1.79 -19.40
CA ASN A 794 -35.77 1.17 -20.30
C ASN A 794 -35.08 0.45 -21.48
N PRO A 795 -34.34 -0.65 -21.23
CA PRO A 795 -33.53 -1.31 -22.25
C PRO A 795 -34.36 -1.87 -23.42
N ASP A 796 -35.61 -2.26 -23.16
CA ASP A 796 -36.53 -2.80 -24.16
C ASP A 796 -37.28 -1.71 -24.96
N ALA A 797 -37.11 -0.44 -24.60
CA ALA A 797 -37.81 0.70 -25.19
C ALA A 797 -36.86 1.87 -25.50
N ILE A 798 -35.65 1.56 -25.99
CA ILE A 798 -34.67 2.55 -26.42
C ILE A 798 -35.26 3.38 -27.57
N LYS A 799 -35.43 4.68 -27.33
CA LYS A 799 -35.82 5.65 -28.37
C LYS A 799 -34.57 6.20 -29.02
N TYR A 800 -34.48 6.04 -30.34
CA TYR A 800 -33.39 6.65 -31.11
C TYR A 800 -33.49 8.18 -31.03
N PRO A 801 -32.41 8.89 -30.68
CA PRO A 801 -32.44 10.35 -30.57
C PRO A 801 -32.70 11.00 -31.93
N SER A 802 -33.50 12.07 -31.93
CA SER A 802 -33.74 12.90 -33.12
C SER A 802 -32.47 13.61 -33.58
N ALA A 803 -32.43 14.04 -34.83
CA ALA A 803 -31.29 14.82 -35.35
C ALA A 803 -31.04 16.12 -34.55
N ALA A 804 -32.08 16.68 -33.93
CA ALA A 804 -31.96 17.85 -33.05
C ALA A 804 -31.28 17.49 -31.72
N GLU A 805 -31.63 16.36 -31.11
CA GLU A 805 -31.02 15.88 -29.87
C GLU A 805 -29.55 15.48 -30.08
N ILE A 806 -29.23 14.80 -31.19
CA ILE A 806 -27.84 14.46 -31.53
C ILE A 806 -26.99 15.73 -31.67
N ARG A 807 -27.48 16.73 -32.43
CA ARG A 807 -26.76 18.01 -32.57
C ARG A 807 -26.63 18.75 -31.25
N ALA A 808 -27.64 18.68 -30.38
CA ALA A 808 -27.58 19.27 -29.05
C ALA A 808 -26.53 18.58 -28.17
N GLU A 809 -26.42 17.24 -28.24
CA GLU A 809 -25.35 16.48 -27.58
C GLU A 809 -23.96 16.84 -28.14
N ASP A 810 -23.81 16.91 -29.46
CA ASP A 810 -22.53 17.22 -30.13
C ASP A 810 -22.06 18.66 -29.87
N GLN A 811 -22.99 19.58 -29.63
CA GLN A 811 -22.71 21.00 -29.38
C GLN A 811 -22.70 21.36 -27.89
N GLU A 812 -23.01 20.41 -26.99
CA GLU A 812 -22.99 20.64 -25.55
C GLU A 812 -21.56 20.89 -25.07
N VAL A 813 -21.35 22.00 -24.37
CA VAL A 813 -20.12 22.20 -23.61
C VAL A 813 -20.24 21.39 -22.32
N GLU A 814 -19.38 20.38 -22.18
CA GLU A 814 -19.40 19.48 -21.02
C GLU A 814 -19.32 20.27 -19.69
N PRO A 815 -20.13 19.92 -18.68
CA PRO A 815 -20.04 20.54 -17.38
C PRO A 815 -18.67 20.35 -16.74
N TYR A 816 -18.16 21.42 -16.13
CA TYR A 816 -16.88 21.38 -15.43
C TYR A 816 -16.93 22.17 -14.13
N LEU A 817 -16.07 21.79 -13.19
CA LEU A 817 -15.86 22.50 -11.94
C LEU A 817 -14.61 23.37 -12.07
N MET A 818 -14.66 24.59 -11.56
CA MET A 818 -13.52 25.49 -11.50
C MET A 818 -13.19 25.79 -10.05
N VAL A 819 -11.94 25.52 -9.66
CA VAL A 819 -11.37 26.00 -8.40
C VAL A 819 -10.66 27.33 -8.67
N VAL A 820 -11.21 28.41 -8.12
CA VAL A 820 -10.65 29.76 -8.26
C VAL A 820 -9.80 30.07 -7.04
N ILE A 821 -8.50 30.24 -7.25
CA ILE A 821 -7.54 30.62 -6.20
C ILE A 821 -7.33 32.13 -6.23
N ARG A 822 -7.40 32.77 -5.07
CA ARG A 822 -7.23 34.22 -4.89
C ARG A 822 -6.18 34.54 -3.84
N ASP A 823 -5.52 35.69 -4.00
CA ASP A 823 -4.71 36.27 -2.94
C ASP A 823 -5.57 36.89 -1.81
N ALA A 824 -4.91 37.42 -0.78
CA ALA A 824 -5.55 38.09 0.34
C ALA A 824 -6.38 39.33 -0.04
N SER A 825 -6.15 39.95 -1.21
CA SER A 825 -6.95 41.07 -1.73
C SER A 825 -8.21 40.62 -2.47
N GLY A 826 -8.36 39.32 -2.71
CA GLY A 826 -9.45 38.74 -3.50
C GLY A 826 -9.16 38.65 -5.00
N THR A 827 -7.95 38.99 -5.45
CA THR A 827 -7.57 38.95 -6.87
C THR A 827 -7.35 37.50 -7.31
N PRO A 828 -8.02 37.02 -8.39
CA PRO A 828 -7.78 35.68 -8.92
C PRO A 828 -6.35 35.50 -9.44
N LEU A 829 -5.64 34.51 -8.92
CA LEU A 829 -4.28 34.14 -9.35
C LEU A 829 -4.28 32.93 -10.29
N ARG A 830 -5.22 32.01 -10.07
CA ARG A 830 -5.31 30.74 -10.80
C ARG A 830 -6.77 30.29 -10.90
N ARG A 831 -7.15 29.74 -12.05
CA ARG A 831 -8.43 29.05 -12.27
C ARG A 831 -8.13 27.63 -12.74
N LEU A 832 -8.52 26.65 -11.95
CA LEU A 832 -8.17 25.25 -12.16
C LEU A 832 -9.43 24.47 -12.52
N VAL A 833 -9.53 24.05 -13.78
CA VAL A 833 -10.68 23.29 -14.30
C VAL A 833 -10.54 21.82 -13.93
N ARG A 834 -11.58 21.23 -13.35
CA ARG A 834 -11.66 19.85 -12.84
C ARG A 834 -12.96 19.21 -13.32
N SER A 835 -13.00 17.87 -13.32
CA SER A 835 -14.21 17.13 -13.58
C SER A 835 -15.29 17.48 -12.56
N TYR A 836 -16.51 17.75 -13.03
CA TYR A 836 -17.64 18.05 -12.16
C TYR A 836 -18.31 16.73 -11.75
N SER A 837 -17.99 16.22 -10.56
CA SER A 837 -18.49 14.94 -10.06
C SER A 837 -19.14 15.09 -8.68
N SER A 838 -20.20 14.34 -8.43
CA SER A 838 -20.82 14.25 -7.10
C SER A 838 -19.92 13.46 -6.18
N GLY A 839 -19.91 13.78 -4.88
CA GLY A 839 -19.07 13.10 -3.92
C GLY A 839 -18.05 14.01 -3.25
N ILE A 840 -17.25 13.39 -2.38
CA ILE A 840 -16.01 14.01 -1.89
C ILE A 840 -14.96 13.89 -2.99
N ALA A 841 -14.19 14.95 -3.20
CA ALA A 841 -13.03 14.96 -4.08
C ALA A 841 -11.87 15.70 -3.40
N ARG A 842 -10.65 15.38 -3.82
CA ARG A 842 -9.41 15.96 -3.31
C ARG A 842 -8.53 16.41 -4.46
N PHE A 843 -7.88 17.55 -4.28
CA PHE A 843 -7.06 18.16 -5.32
C PHE A 843 -5.93 19.02 -4.70
N THR A 844 -4.70 18.90 -5.21
CA THR A 844 -3.55 19.70 -4.75
C THR A 844 -3.20 20.84 -5.69
N TRP A 845 -3.37 22.08 -5.24
CA TRP A 845 -2.82 23.25 -5.95
C TRP A 845 -1.31 23.32 -5.73
N ASP A 846 -0.56 23.29 -6.84
CA ASP A 846 0.91 23.39 -6.89
C ASP A 846 1.50 24.70 -6.34
N GLY A 847 0.67 25.62 -5.83
CA GLY A 847 1.11 26.90 -5.29
C GLY A 847 1.56 27.90 -6.36
N LYS A 848 1.29 27.66 -7.65
CA LYS A 848 1.74 28.54 -8.74
C LYS A 848 0.63 29.41 -9.31
N VAL A 849 1.01 30.62 -9.74
CA VAL A 849 0.11 31.56 -10.44
C VAL A 849 -0.04 31.20 -11.92
N ALA A 850 -1.08 31.72 -12.58
CA ALA A 850 -1.23 31.57 -14.02
C ALA A 850 -0.23 32.42 -14.82
N ARG A 851 0.24 31.87 -15.93
CA ARG A 851 0.89 32.66 -16.98
C ARG A 851 -0.10 33.63 -17.62
N GLN A 852 0.33 34.83 -17.97
CA GLN A 852 -0.56 35.82 -18.62
C GLN A 852 -0.72 35.55 -20.12
N ASP A 853 0.34 35.06 -20.76
CA ASP A 853 0.39 34.61 -22.15
C ASP A 853 -0.40 33.32 -22.37
N ALA A 854 -0.27 32.35 -21.45
CA ALA A 854 -0.92 31.06 -21.55
C ALA A 854 -1.57 30.66 -20.21
N PRO A 855 -2.76 31.20 -19.86
CA PRO A 855 -3.38 31.02 -18.53
C PRO A 855 -3.63 29.58 -18.08
N LYS A 856 -3.59 28.59 -18.99
CA LYS A 856 -3.63 27.16 -18.64
C LYS A 856 -2.33 26.68 -17.98
N ARG A 857 -1.18 27.28 -18.28
CA ARG A 857 0.13 26.91 -17.76
C ARG A 857 0.49 27.66 -16.48
N ALA A 858 1.24 27.01 -15.59
CA ALA A 858 1.73 27.60 -14.36
C ALA A 858 2.98 28.48 -14.62
N ALA A 859 3.11 29.54 -13.83
CA ALA A 859 4.27 30.42 -13.80
C ALA A 859 5.11 30.13 -12.55
N HIS A 860 5.30 31.11 -11.68
CA HIS A 860 6.09 31.01 -10.44
C HIS A 860 5.23 30.68 -9.21
N PHE A 861 5.89 30.23 -8.14
CA PHE A 861 5.27 30.03 -6.83
C PHE A 861 4.76 31.34 -6.25
N VAL A 862 3.63 31.28 -5.55
CA VAL A 862 3.17 32.39 -4.72
C VAL A 862 4.09 32.60 -3.52
N ALA A 863 4.09 33.80 -2.93
CA ALA A 863 4.82 34.05 -1.68
C ALA A 863 4.09 33.39 -0.49
N PRO A 864 4.79 33.10 0.63
CA PRO A 864 4.13 32.69 1.86
C PRO A 864 3.08 33.72 2.31
N GLY A 865 1.93 33.24 2.78
CA GLY A 865 0.82 34.07 3.25
C GLY A 865 -0.55 33.43 3.06
N THR A 866 -1.59 34.24 3.24
CA THR A 866 -3.00 33.81 3.17
C THR A 866 -3.55 33.89 1.75
N TYR A 867 -4.24 32.83 1.33
CA TYR A 867 -4.94 32.70 0.05
C TYR A 867 -6.34 32.15 0.29
N SER A 868 -7.17 32.12 -0.75
CA SER A 868 -8.48 31.46 -0.67
C SER A 868 -8.84 30.66 -1.92
N ALA A 869 -9.65 29.61 -1.73
CA ALA A 869 -10.22 28.79 -2.80
C ALA A 869 -11.74 28.96 -2.84
N GLN A 870 -12.29 28.98 -4.05
CA GLN A 870 -13.74 29.04 -4.30
C GLN A 870 -14.14 28.06 -5.39
N LEU A 871 -15.25 27.35 -5.21
CA LEU A 871 -15.81 26.45 -6.23
C LEU A 871 -16.83 27.19 -7.09
N VAL A 872 -16.62 27.12 -8.41
CA VAL A 872 -17.54 27.66 -9.43
C VAL A 872 -17.85 26.55 -10.43
N GLY A 873 -19.11 26.17 -10.55
CA GLY A 873 -19.57 25.19 -11.53
C GLY A 873 -19.88 25.87 -12.86
N PHE A 874 -19.72 25.15 -13.97
CA PHE A 874 -20.25 25.52 -15.27
C PHE A 874 -21.12 24.38 -15.81
N ALA A 875 -22.35 24.67 -16.18
CA ALA A 875 -23.27 23.73 -16.82
C ALA A 875 -24.38 24.47 -17.58
N ASN A 876 -24.91 23.86 -18.64
CA ASN A 876 -25.99 24.44 -19.45
C ASN A 876 -25.70 25.88 -19.94
N GLY A 877 -24.42 26.19 -20.24
CA GLY A 877 -24.00 27.52 -20.68
C GLY A 877 -23.93 28.60 -19.59
N GLN A 878 -24.11 28.24 -18.31
CA GLN A 878 -24.12 29.18 -17.19
C GLN A 878 -23.08 28.82 -16.13
N PHE A 879 -22.54 29.85 -15.47
CA PHE A 879 -21.69 29.71 -14.29
C PHE A 879 -22.54 29.80 -13.02
N ASP A 880 -22.26 28.93 -12.06
CA ASP A 880 -22.85 28.96 -10.73
C ASP A 880 -21.77 29.01 -9.65
N THR A 881 -21.91 29.92 -8.69
CA THR A 881 -20.95 30.04 -7.58
C THR A 881 -21.39 29.12 -6.45
N LEU A 882 -20.71 27.98 -6.31
CA LEU A 882 -21.15 26.89 -5.44
C LEU A 882 -20.77 27.11 -3.98
N THR A 883 -19.68 27.85 -3.72
CA THR A 883 -19.20 28.14 -2.36
C THR A 883 -18.77 29.59 -2.20
N SER A 884 -18.73 30.07 -0.95
CA SER A 884 -17.94 31.24 -0.59
C SER A 884 -16.44 30.91 -0.64
N PRO A 885 -15.54 31.91 -0.74
CA PRO A 885 -14.11 31.69 -0.60
C PRO A 885 -13.76 31.09 0.78
N LYS A 886 -12.93 30.03 0.78
CA LYS A 886 -12.37 29.40 1.98
C LYS A 886 -10.88 29.75 2.07
N SER A 887 -10.47 30.42 3.14
CA SER A 887 -9.09 30.85 3.33
C SER A 887 -8.18 29.72 3.81
N PHE A 888 -6.90 29.79 3.43
CA PHE A 888 -5.85 28.88 3.85
C PHE A 888 -4.47 29.55 3.80
N GLU A 889 -3.48 28.95 4.44
CA GLU A 889 -2.10 29.45 4.50
C GLU A 889 -1.17 28.70 3.56
N VAL A 890 -0.17 29.41 3.04
CA VAL A 890 0.95 28.85 2.26
C VAL A 890 2.26 29.16 2.96
N LYS A 891 3.11 28.15 3.09
CA LYS A 891 4.48 28.24 3.63
C LYS A 891 5.49 27.74 2.61
N HIS A 892 6.71 28.23 2.71
CA HIS A 892 7.85 27.72 1.94
C HIS A 892 8.75 26.87 2.81
N LEU A 893 9.28 25.77 2.26
CA LEU A 893 10.42 25.09 2.89
C LEU A 893 11.67 25.94 2.69
N ASN A 894 12.43 26.15 3.76
CA ASN A 894 13.70 26.87 3.75
C ASN A 894 14.85 25.96 3.27
N ASN A 895 14.69 25.31 2.12
CA ASN A 895 15.68 24.41 1.51
C ASN A 895 16.52 25.10 0.42
N LEU A 896 16.90 26.37 0.64
CA LEU A 896 17.70 27.16 -0.30
C LEU A 896 18.88 27.81 0.42
N THR A 897 20.07 27.76 -0.20
CA THR A 897 21.28 28.42 0.31
C THR A 897 21.38 29.88 -0.10
N LEU A 898 20.79 30.25 -1.25
CA LEU A 898 20.81 31.61 -1.80
C LEU A 898 19.37 32.13 -2.00
N PRO A 899 18.58 32.29 -0.92
CA PRO A 899 17.21 32.79 -1.02
C PRO A 899 17.21 34.27 -1.42
N THR A 900 16.22 34.69 -2.19
CA THR A 900 16.00 36.11 -2.50
C THR A 900 14.90 36.71 -1.63
N THR A 901 14.83 38.04 -1.56
CA THR A 901 13.64 38.69 -0.98
C THR A 901 12.47 38.54 -1.96
N ASN A 902 11.30 38.11 -1.46
CA ASN A 902 10.14 37.82 -2.31
C ASN A 902 9.74 38.99 -3.22
N GLY A 903 9.99 40.24 -2.82
CA GLY A 903 9.64 41.44 -3.59
C GLY A 903 10.43 41.59 -4.90
N GLU A 904 11.74 41.37 -4.89
CA GLU A 904 12.58 41.57 -6.08
C GLU A 904 12.34 40.49 -7.15
N LEU A 905 12.24 39.24 -6.73
CA LEU A 905 11.96 38.12 -7.64
C LEU A 905 10.56 38.24 -8.24
N LEU A 906 9.55 38.58 -7.44
CA LEU A 906 8.19 38.78 -7.93
C LEU A 906 8.13 39.92 -8.96
N ALA A 907 8.78 41.05 -8.69
CA ALA A 907 8.83 42.17 -9.63
C ALA A 907 9.49 41.76 -10.95
N PHE A 908 10.57 40.99 -10.90
CA PHE A 908 11.21 40.45 -12.09
C PHE A 908 10.29 39.49 -12.87
N GLN A 909 9.65 38.55 -12.18
CA GLN A 909 8.71 37.59 -12.80
C GLN A 909 7.49 38.28 -13.43
N GLN A 910 6.97 39.33 -12.80
CA GLN A 910 5.90 40.16 -13.36
C GLN A 910 6.35 40.88 -14.63
N ARG A 911 7.55 41.47 -14.62
CA ARG A 911 8.15 42.11 -15.79
C ARG A 911 8.36 41.12 -16.94
N VAL A 912 8.93 39.95 -16.65
CA VAL A 912 9.11 38.85 -17.61
C VAL A 912 7.77 38.45 -18.26
N ASN A 913 6.70 38.30 -17.48
CA ASN A 913 5.37 38.00 -18.00
C ASN A 913 4.83 39.09 -18.93
N GLN A 914 5.02 40.37 -18.57
CA GLN A 914 4.57 41.50 -19.41
C GLN A 914 5.29 41.52 -20.76
N VAL A 915 6.61 41.31 -20.76
CA VAL A 915 7.41 41.24 -21.99
C VAL A 915 7.02 40.02 -22.82
N SER A 916 6.80 38.86 -22.19
CA SER A 916 6.37 37.64 -22.88
C SER A 916 5.06 37.85 -23.62
N ARG A 917 4.05 38.42 -22.95
CA ARG A 917 2.75 38.73 -23.57
C ARG A 917 2.88 39.69 -24.77
N ARG A 918 3.76 40.69 -24.68
CA ARG A 918 4.04 41.62 -25.80
C ARG A 918 4.73 40.89 -26.96
N PHE A 919 5.70 40.04 -26.63
CA PHE A 919 6.43 39.22 -27.61
C PHE A 919 5.51 38.22 -28.31
N ASP A 920 4.63 37.52 -27.59
CA ASP A 920 3.68 36.57 -28.18
C ASP A 920 2.71 37.26 -29.15
N ARG A 921 2.20 38.45 -28.78
CA ARG A 921 1.38 39.27 -29.67
C ARG A 921 2.14 39.62 -30.95
N PHE A 922 3.39 40.04 -30.80
CA PHE A 922 4.25 40.35 -31.94
C PHE A 922 4.47 39.10 -32.81
N GLU A 923 4.79 37.95 -32.22
CA GLU A 923 5.04 36.69 -32.94
C GLU A 923 3.79 36.19 -33.68
N MET A 924 2.60 36.30 -33.06
CA MET A 924 1.32 36.02 -33.74
C MET A 924 1.13 36.92 -34.96
N THR A 925 1.33 38.23 -34.79
CA THR A 925 1.20 39.22 -35.85
C THR A 925 2.22 38.96 -36.98
N TYR A 926 3.45 38.60 -36.61
CA TYR A 926 4.52 38.24 -37.53
C TYR A 926 4.15 37.00 -38.35
N ARG A 927 3.71 35.91 -37.70
CA ARG A 927 3.28 34.67 -38.37
C ARG A 927 2.13 34.90 -39.34
N GLU A 928 1.13 35.69 -38.95
CA GLU A 928 0.03 36.08 -39.83
C GLU A 928 0.52 36.87 -41.05
N THR A 929 1.50 37.77 -40.85
CA THR A 929 2.07 38.60 -41.91
C THR A 929 2.92 37.78 -42.88
N VAL A 930 3.70 36.81 -42.37
CA VAL A 930 4.43 35.83 -43.19
C VAL A 930 3.46 34.99 -44.01
N SER A 931 2.38 34.48 -43.41
CA SER A 931 1.35 33.73 -44.15
C SER A 931 0.75 34.59 -45.25
N LEU A 932 0.37 35.83 -44.97
CA LEU A 932 -0.16 36.75 -45.98
C LEU A 932 0.82 37.00 -47.10
N ALA A 933 2.10 37.28 -46.79
CA ALA A 933 3.11 37.50 -47.79
C ALA A 933 3.30 36.26 -48.68
N LYS A 934 3.20 35.05 -48.12
CA LYS A 934 3.28 33.80 -48.87
C LYS A 934 2.05 33.60 -49.76
N ASP A 935 0.86 33.74 -49.21
CA ASP A 935 -0.39 33.53 -49.94
C ASP A 935 -0.55 34.57 -51.05
N LEU A 936 -0.20 35.84 -50.78
CA LEU A 936 -0.22 36.94 -51.75
C LEU A 936 0.84 36.74 -52.85
N TYR A 937 2.03 36.24 -52.49
CA TYR A 937 3.04 35.89 -53.49
C TYR A 937 2.54 34.82 -54.46
N GLU A 938 1.98 33.71 -53.95
CA GLU A 938 1.44 32.64 -54.79
C GLU A 938 0.25 33.14 -55.63
N ALA A 939 -0.67 33.92 -55.05
CA ALA A 939 -1.79 34.51 -55.78
C ALA A 939 -1.34 35.43 -56.91
N LEU A 940 -0.39 36.34 -56.66
CA LEU A 940 0.15 37.26 -57.66
C LEU A 940 0.99 36.54 -58.72
N LYS A 941 1.72 35.49 -58.34
CA LYS A 941 2.58 34.71 -59.23
C LYS A 941 1.79 33.95 -60.30
N TYR A 942 0.62 33.43 -59.95
CA TYR A 942 -0.21 32.63 -60.87
C TYR A 942 -1.42 33.38 -61.43
N SER A 943 -1.80 34.53 -60.87
CA SER A 943 -2.92 35.32 -61.40
C SER A 943 -2.56 35.95 -62.76
N PRO A 944 -3.29 35.66 -63.85
CA PRO A 944 -3.02 36.24 -65.17
C PRO A 944 -3.15 37.76 -65.23
N ALA A 945 -3.87 38.36 -64.28
CA ALA A 945 -4.17 39.79 -64.23
C ALA A 945 -3.24 40.56 -63.25
N ALA A 946 -2.38 39.86 -62.51
CA ALA A 946 -1.42 40.47 -61.59
C ALA A 946 -0.23 41.10 -62.33
N ASN A 947 0.24 42.26 -61.85
CA ASN A 947 1.44 42.90 -62.38
C ASN A 947 2.70 42.19 -61.83
N PRO A 948 3.63 41.72 -62.67
CA PRO A 948 4.89 41.11 -62.20
C PRO A 948 5.71 41.98 -61.24
N ALA A 949 5.59 43.32 -61.32
CA ALA A 949 6.24 44.24 -60.37
C ALA A 949 5.70 44.13 -58.93
N ASP A 950 4.43 43.71 -58.77
CA ASP A 950 3.84 43.49 -57.44
C ASP A 950 4.36 42.19 -56.81
N VAL A 951 4.64 41.16 -57.63
CA VAL A 951 5.34 39.94 -57.18
C VAL A 951 6.71 40.29 -56.61
N GLN A 952 7.47 41.14 -57.31
CA GLN A 952 8.77 41.62 -56.83
C GLN A 952 8.64 42.41 -55.51
N SER A 953 7.57 43.20 -55.36
CA SER A 953 7.31 43.97 -54.15
C SER A 953 7.00 43.05 -52.94
N VAL A 954 6.27 41.95 -53.16
CA VAL A 954 6.05 40.94 -52.11
C VAL A 954 7.34 40.18 -51.77
N LEU A 955 8.21 39.87 -52.75
CA LEU A 955 9.52 39.26 -52.49
C LEU A 955 10.42 40.14 -51.61
N VAL A 956 10.38 41.47 -51.79
CA VAL A 956 11.09 42.42 -50.92
C VAL A 956 10.56 42.32 -49.48
N VAL A 957 9.23 42.27 -49.31
CA VAL A 957 8.64 42.08 -47.98
C VAL A 957 9.02 40.73 -47.37
N GLN A 958 8.97 39.63 -48.13
CA GLN A 958 9.40 38.31 -47.65
C GLN A 958 10.88 38.32 -47.23
N THR A 959 11.74 39.03 -47.96
CA THR A 959 13.17 39.17 -47.61
C THR A 959 13.35 39.93 -46.30
N ALA A 960 12.61 41.01 -46.09
CA ALA A 960 12.60 41.74 -44.83
C ALA A 960 12.06 40.89 -43.66
N LEU A 961 10.99 40.12 -43.90
CA LEU A 961 10.44 39.19 -42.91
C LEU A 961 11.42 38.06 -42.56
N ASN A 962 12.23 37.58 -43.52
CA ASN A 962 13.30 36.61 -43.26
C ASN A 962 14.45 37.24 -42.46
N ALA A 963 14.84 38.48 -42.74
CA ALA A 963 15.84 39.19 -41.95
C ALA A 963 15.35 39.41 -40.50
N MET A 964 14.06 39.72 -40.35
CA MET A 964 13.40 39.82 -39.05
C MET A 964 13.37 38.47 -38.32
N ASP A 965 13.14 37.35 -39.02
CA ASP A 965 13.19 35.99 -38.44
C ASP A 965 14.55 35.70 -37.81
N ILE A 966 15.65 36.08 -38.47
CA ILE A 966 17.01 35.90 -37.94
C ILE A 966 17.18 36.64 -36.60
N VAL A 967 16.62 37.84 -36.46
CA VAL A 967 16.67 38.60 -35.20
C VAL A 967 15.79 37.94 -34.12
N LEU A 968 14.63 37.41 -34.50
CA LEU A 968 13.68 36.80 -33.58
C LEU A 968 14.14 35.43 -33.07
N ASN A 969 14.56 34.55 -33.98
CA ASN A 969 14.74 33.12 -33.76
C ASN A 969 16.20 32.66 -33.96
N GLY A 970 17.10 33.56 -34.36
CA GLY A 970 18.49 33.23 -34.68
C GLY A 970 18.68 32.78 -36.14
N ASP A 971 19.95 32.71 -36.58
CA ASP A 971 20.28 32.31 -37.94
C ASP A 971 20.34 30.78 -38.09
N ALA A 972 19.20 30.17 -38.41
CA ALA A 972 19.10 28.73 -38.65
C ALA A 972 19.96 28.24 -39.83
N SER A 973 20.31 29.11 -40.78
CA SER A 973 21.15 28.73 -41.92
C SER A 973 22.60 28.56 -41.54
N LEU A 974 23.13 29.43 -40.67
CA LEU A 974 24.46 29.32 -40.11
C LEU A 974 24.54 28.25 -39.02
N SER A 975 23.57 28.22 -38.09
CA SER A 975 23.56 27.29 -36.96
C SER A 975 23.56 25.82 -37.39
N LYS A 976 22.74 25.43 -38.38
CA LYS A 976 22.71 24.04 -38.89
C LYS A 976 23.98 23.61 -39.63
N ARG A 977 24.90 24.54 -39.87
CA ARG A 977 26.21 24.32 -40.48
C ARG A 977 27.35 24.57 -39.50
N GLU A 978 27.04 24.61 -38.20
CA GLU A 978 28.00 24.74 -37.11
C GLU A 978 28.83 26.03 -37.13
N PHE A 979 28.29 27.12 -37.70
CA PHE A 979 28.86 28.46 -37.54
C PHE A 979 28.35 29.14 -36.27
N GLU A 980 29.12 30.09 -35.73
CA GLU A 980 28.72 30.91 -34.59
C GLU A 980 27.54 31.81 -34.95
N THR A 981 26.48 31.80 -34.13
CA THR A 981 25.30 32.64 -34.30
C THR A 981 24.96 33.39 -33.03
N LEU A 982 24.42 34.60 -33.15
CA LEU A 982 23.83 35.31 -32.02
C LEU A 982 22.50 34.65 -31.62
N PRO A 983 22.16 34.58 -30.31
CA PRO A 983 20.85 34.11 -29.90
C PRO A 983 19.78 35.13 -30.29
N GLY A 984 18.69 34.64 -30.86
CA GLY A 984 17.51 35.44 -31.22
C GLY A 984 16.79 35.99 -29.99
N LEU A 985 15.90 36.97 -30.18
CA LEU A 985 15.12 37.54 -29.09
C LEU A 985 14.27 36.48 -28.34
N ALA A 986 13.78 35.45 -29.04
CA ALA A 986 13.03 34.35 -28.45
C ALA A 986 13.89 33.55 -27.45
N ASP A 987 15.14 33.21 -27.80
CA ASP A 987 16.06 32.49 -26.91
C ASP A 987 16.45 33.33 -25.68
N ARG A 988 16.63 34.64 -25.88
CA ARG A 988 16.96 35.58 -24.79
C ARG A 988 15.80 35.72 -23.82
N LEU A 989 14.58 35.86 -24.34
CA LEU A 989 13.37 35.87 -23.54
C LEU A 989 13.14 34.52 -22.86
N SER A 990 13.39 33.41 -23.55
CA SER A 990 13.35 32.04 -23.01
C SER A 990 14.27 31.88 -21.81
N THR A 991 15.51 32.35 -21.92
CA THR A 991 16.49 32.33 -20.82
C THR A 991 16.00 33.10 -19.59
N ALA A 992 15.37 34.26 -19.78
CA ALA A 992 14.79 35.05 -18.70
C ALA A 992 13.48 34.44 -18.14
N THR A 993 12.66 33.80 -18.98
CA THR A 993 11.36 33.20 -18.61
C THR A 993 11.53 31.85 -17.93
N TRP A 994 12.16 30.88 -18.58
CA TRP A 994 12.37 29.53 -18.05
C TRP A 994 13.11 29.53 -16.71
N GLY A 995 14.18 30.34 -16.60
CA GLY A 995 14.90 30.49 -15.35
C GLY A 995 14.03 31.07 -14.23
N SER A 996 13.03 31.91 -14.54
CA SER A 996 12.26 32.65 -13.53
C SER A 996 11.08 31.90 -12.96
N TYR A 997 10.41 31.04 -13.74
CA TYR A 997 9.24 30.29 -13.26
C TYR A 997 9.58 29.15 -12.31
N GLY A 998 10.83 28.66 -12.36
CA GLY A 998 11.32 27.55 -11.55
C GLY A 998 12.31 27.93 -10.47
N MET A 999 12.49 29.22 -10.15
CA MET A 999 13.44 29.64 -9.13
C MET A 999 12.77 30.33 -7.94
N ARG A 1000 13.44 30.21 -6.79
CA ARG A 1000 13.21 31.00 -5.57
C ARG A 1000 14.50 31.68 -5.08
N SER A 1001 15.54 31.63 -5.91
CA SER A 1001 16.86 32.20 -5.65
C SER A 1001 16.97 33.61 -6.23
N GLU A 1002 18.07 34.30 -5.95
CA GLU A 1002 18.33 35.64 -6.49
C GLU A 1002 18.36 35.66 -8.03
N VAL A 1003 17.77 36.72 -8.60
CA VAL A 1003 17.73 36.92 -10.05
C VAL A 1003 19.12 37.29 -10.57
N THR A 1004 19.64 36.49 -11.49
CA THR A 1004 20.99 36.71 -12.04
C THR A 1004 21.09 37.97 -12.91
N GLY A 1005 22.28 38.58 -12.95
CA GLY A 1005 22.57 39.71 -13.84
C GLY A 1005 22.34 39.37 -15.32
N THR A 1006 22.64 38.13 -15.73
CA THR A 1006 22.41 37.63 -17.09
C THR A 1006 20.93 37.68 -17.45
N MET A 1007 20.04 37.18 -16.58
CA MET A 1007 18.60 37.20 -16.85
C MET A 1007 18.05 38.62 -17.00
N LYS A 1008 18.51 39.55 -16.14
CA LYS A 1008 18.17 40.98 -16.25
C LYS A 1008 18.64 41.56 -17.58
N ALA A 1009 19.89 41.30 -17.97
CA ALA A 1009 20.46 41.80 -19.22
C ALA A 1009 19.74 41.26 -20.46
N GLN A 1010 19.43 39.96 -20.50
CA GLN A 1010 18.71 39.35 -21.63
C GLN A 1010 17.30 39.94 -21.78
N LEU A 1011 16.57 40.12 -20.67
CA LEU A 1011 15.25 40.75 -20.70
C LEU A 1011 15.32 42.21 -21.17
N ASN A 1012 16.31 42.96 -20.69
CA ASN A 1012 16.52 44.36 -21.12
C ASN A 1012 16.75 44.47 -22.64
N MET A 1013 17.51 43.54 -23.24
CA MET A 1013 17.77 43.52 -24.69
C MET A 1013 16.48 43.27 -25.48
N VAL A 1014 15.65 42.33 -25.04
CA VAL A 1014 14.35 42.05 -25.68
C VAL A 1014 13.44 43.28 -25.62
N GLU A 1015 13.35 43.94 -24.46
CA GLU A 1015 12.55 45.16 -24.31
C GLU A 1015 13.03 46.34 -25.18
N ALA A 1016 14.34 46.45 -25.41
CA ALA A 1016 14.92 47.51 -26.21
C ALA A 1016 14.70 47.32 -27.72
N GLU A 1017 14.75 46.07 -28.21
CA GLU A 1017 14.63 45.76 -29.63
C GLU A 1017 13.18 45.57 -30.10
N LEU A 1018 12.31 45.02 -29.26
CA LEU A 1018 10.93 44.69 -29.65
C LEU A 1018 10.12 45.89 -30.22
N PRO A 1019 10.20 47.13 -29.68
CA PRO A 1019 9.50 48.28 -30.26
C PRO A 1019 9.96 48.63 -31.69
N LYS A 1020 11.22 48.38 -32.03
CA LYS A 1020 11.75 48.65 -33.37
C LYS A 1020 11.18 47.65 -34.38
N LEU A 1021 11.18 46.37 -34.01
CA LEU A 1021 10.61 45.31 -34.83
C LEU A 1021 9.09 45.46 -35.01
N GLU A 1022 8.37 45.87 -33.95
CA GLU A 1022 6.94 46.19 -34.05
C GLU A 1022 6.67 47.25 -35.14
N LYS A 1023 7.44 48.34 -35.13
CA LYS A 1023 7.31 49.40 -36.15
C LYS A 1023 7.68 48.94 -37.56
N GLU A 1024 8.70 48.11 -37.69
CA GLU A 1024 9.10 47.53 -38.97
C GLU A 1024 8.02 46.58 -39.51
N LEU A 1025 7.47 45.72 -38.66
CA LEU A 1025 6.40 44.80 -39.02
C LEU A 1025 5.12 45.55 -39.43
N GLU A 1026 4.75 46.61 -38.71
CA GLU A 1026 3.62 47.48 -39.07
C GLU A 1026 3.79 48.09 -40.49
N ALA A 1027 5.01 48.51 -40.85
CA ALA A 1027 5.30 49.04 -42.18
C ALA A 1027 5.20 47.96 -43.27
N LEU A 1028 5.70 46.74 -42.99
CA LEU A 1028 5.57 45.59 -43.90
C LEU A 1028 4.10 45.18 -44.08
N GLN A 1029 3.31 45.19 -43.00
CA GLN A 1029 1.88 44.95 -43.04
C GLN A 1029 1.13 45.99 -43.88
N ALA A 1030 1.45 47.28 -43.70
CA ALA A 1030 0.86 48.35 -44.50
C ALA A 1030 1.18 48.16 -46.00
N THR A 1031 2.40 47.76 -46.32
CA THR A 1031 2.85 47.45 -47.68
C THR A 1031 2.08 46.26 -48.27
N LEU A 1032 1.99 45.14 -47.54
CA LEU A 1032 1.23 43.96 -47.98
C LEU A 1032 -0.26 44.27 -48.15
N LYS A 1033 -0.86 45.06 -47.26
CA LYS A 1033 -2.27 45.46 -47.35
C LYS A 1033 -2.53 46.32 -48.59
N ALA A 1034 -1.60 47.22 -48.94
CA ALA A 1034 -1.69 48.01 -50.16
C ALA A 1034 -1.58 47.13 -51.41
N LEU A 1035 -0.63 46.18 -51.41
CA LEU A 1035 -0.46 45.21 -52.50
C LEU A 1035 -1.67 44.28 -52.63
N GLU A 1036 -2.20 43.76 -51.53
CA GLU A 1036 -3.41 42.94 -51.51
C GLU A 1036 -4.60 43.72 -52.09
N THR A 1037 -4.83 44.95 -51.63
CA THR A 1037 -5.92 45.80 -52.12
C THR A 1037 -5.81 46.08 -53.62
N LYS A 1038 -4.59 46.38 -54.09
CA LYS A 1038 -4.31 46.59 -55.51
C LYS A 1038 -4.55 45.30 -56.30
N SER A 1039 -4.02 44.18 -55.83
CA SER A 1039 -4.13 42.88 -56.50
C SER A 1039 -5.58 42.42 -56.68
N ILE A 1040 -6.44 42.63 -55.67
CA ILE A 1040 -7.87 42.32 -55.75
C ILE A 1040 -8.55 43.20 -56.80
N LYS A 1041 -8.23 44.50 -56.83
CA LYS A 1041 -8.76 45.42 -57.86
C LYS A 1041 -8.33 45.00 -59.27
N ASP A 1042 -7.13 44.45 -59.39
CA ASP A 1042 -6.57 43.97 -60.65
C ASP A 1042 -7.07 42.54 -61.00
N GLY A 1043 -7.96 41.94 -60.20
CA GLY A 1043 -8.60 40.64 -60.48
C GLY A 1043 -7.86 39.41 -59.95
N ALA A 1044 -6.86 39.58 -59.07
CA ALA A 1044 -6.23 38.46 -58.36
C ALA A 1044 -7.17 37.83 -57.32
N PRO A 1045 -7.01 36.53 -57.00
CA PRO A 1045 -7.84 35.87 -56.00
C PRO A 1045 -7.61 36.45 -54.60
N TYR A 1046 -8.66 36.41 -53.77
CA TYR A 1046 -8.57 36.78 -52.36
C TYR A 1046 -7.69 35.78 -51.60
N VAL A 1047 -6.73 36.30 -50.84
CA VAL A 1047 -5.81 35.49 -50.01
C VAL A 1047 -6.16 35.52 -48.52
N ARG A 1048 -7.11 36.38 -48.12
CA ARG A 1048 -7.71 36.42 -46.79
C ARG A 1048 -9.23 36.59 -46.89
N GLY A 1049 -9.95 36.02 -45.93
CA GLY A 1049 -11.40 36.19 -45.82
C GLY A 1049 -11.78 37.58 -45.30
N GLY A 1050 -12.79 38.19 -45.92
CA GLY A 1050 -13.49 39.37 -45.40
C GLY A 1050 -14.90 39.41 -45.98
N LEU A 1051 -15.90 39.07 -45.19
CA LEU A 1051 -17.32 39.04 -45.61
C LEU A 1051 -17.89 40.45 -45.90
N ASP A 1052 -17.15 41.50 -45.53
CA ASP A 1052 -17.61 42.89 -45.56
C ASP A 1052 -17.24 43.63 -46.85
N LYS A 1053 -16.54 42.97 -47.77
CA LYS A 1053 -16.18 43.54 -49.07
C LYS A 1053 -17.09 42.92 -50.14
N PRO A 1054 -17.87 43.71 -50.89
CA PRO A 1054 -18.63 43.16 -52.01
C PRO A 1054 -17.66 42.45 -52.96
N LEU A 1055 -18.01 41.23 -53.36
CA LEU A 1055 -17.33 40.55 -54.46
C LEU A 1055 -17.49 41.45 -55.70
N PRO A 1056 -16.40 41.75 -56.43
CA PRO A 1056 -16.47 42.56 -57.64
C PRO A 1056 -17.39 41.97 -58.70
#